data_AF-A0A2D7G0U6-F1
#
_entry.id   AF-A0A2D7G0U6-F1
#
_cell.length_a   1.000
_cell.length_b   1.000
_cell.length_c   1.000
_cell.angle_alpha   90.00
_cell.angle_beta   90.00
_cell.angle_gamma   90.00
#
_symmetry.space_group_name_H-M   'P 1'
#
loop_
_entity.id
_entity.type
_entity.pdbx_description
1 polymer ?
#
loop_
_entity_poly.entity_id
_entity_poly.type
_entity_poly.pdbx_seq_one_letter_code
_entity_poly.pdbx_strand_id
1 'polypeptide(L)'
;MRLFIKTVAFYAFALLAVPLLFFLGLEQFLKWLDVGEQRDYFHQFTINDIAYYQENPAFIEQFYPRSLGITPIEQVFSADPDNQVLRIFLLGGSAARGFPDPNHGLSRHLEALLAAALPERSVEVINTAMTAINSHVVYQVAKDIPGRPTDLAIILVGNNEVVGPFGPGTFAPSVLSNLSLIRGLQVVKRSRLWQLLTEFRQQLSQVDEKQALRWRGMQMFTGNTVPQGDPRLDTVYSHYTANVGDAVQTLRDKGMHVILSTVPVNLRHSAPFASAHDQMITDSNKATWETYFTRGSQALKKNQWAAAEAQLRQAVLASPNHADTHFQLATALERSGKLDEANAHYQQALDFDTLRFRADSHLNAALHHLARTAPASNFTFVDQAQRFLTTSAPHSPGWNLLLEHVHFDFMGNYLLASSFARHILNTMPDHAEAPLLDPATLAVQIGYPNFTTIEAMGRLLDMVQAPPFTGQSNHSGLIDFIDRRGASLAARVGDVDVLIEQRSKLLETLPNKWELHFELAALYRHQNDAAGAKKALDKVLRANPHHRQSLLLRAELLSRARDFSGAAQDLERALLYLTYDAPLLAQTQGALGSYYLNSEQFDQGTEVLLALIDQHPLEIESVLRAYGTLIKDSVARGLTREQIRYIADLERYANDLIKSERAADYPLLNRRMAQILSIAGKNRAARAWAQRNLNPAEP
;
A
#
# COMPACT_ATOMS: atom_id res chain seq x y z
N MET A 1 11.28 60.39 5.44
CA MET A 1 11.78 59.01 5.28
C MET A 1 11.36 58.08 6.42
N ARG A 2 11.72 58.33 7.69
CA ARG A 2 11.31 57.48 8.85
C ARG A 2 9.79 57.31 9.02
N LEU A 3 9.00 58.37 8.80
CA LEU A 3 7.53 58.31 8.93
C LEU A 3 6.90 57.46 7.82
N PHE A 4 7.36 57.62 6.58
CA PHE A 4 6.94 56.82 5.43
C PHE A 4 7.21 55.32 5.62
N ILE A 5 8.41 54.96 6.11
CA ILE A 5 8.76 53.57 6.41
C ILE A 5 7.83 52.98 7.50
N LYS A 6 7.52 53.74 8.55
CA LYS A 6 6.58 53.30 9.60
C LYS A 6 5.17 53.10 9.07
N THR A 7 4.68 54.00 8.22
CA THR A 7 3.36 53.91 7.61
C THR A 7 3.26 52.72 6.66
N VAL A 8 4.25 52.51 5.79
CA VAL A 8 4.31 51.34 4.91
C VAL A 8 4.40 50.04 5.72
N ALA A 9 5.23 50.00 6.76
CA ALA A 9 5.31 48.83 7.64
C ALA A 9 4.00 48.54 8.38
N PHE A 10 3.29 49.59 8.83
CA PHE A 10 1.98 49.44 9.47
C PHE A 10 0.93 48.89 8.49
N TYR A 11 0.85 49.42 7.27
CA TYR A 11 -0.09 48.91 6.28
C TYR A 11 0.27 47.50 5.81
N ALA A 12 1.56 47.19 5.64
CA ALA A 12 2.00 45.83 5.34
C ALA A 12 1.63 44.86 6.48
N PHE A 13 1.81 45.26 7.74
CA PHE A 13 1.39 44.48 8.90
C PHE A 13 -0.13 44.31 8.94
N ALA A 14 -0.91 45.37 8.75
CA ALA A 14 -2.37 45.31 8.78
C ALA A 14 -2.94 44.46 7.63
N LEU A 15 -2.35 44.50 6.44
CA LEU A 15 -2.83 43.76 5.27
C LEU A 15 -2.35 42.31 5.22
N LEU A 16 -1.18 41.99 5.80
CA LEU A 16 -0.60 40.64 5.73
C LEU A 16 -0.65 39.91 7.08
N ALA A 17 -0.22 40.56 8.15
CA ALA A 17 -0.08 39.91 9.46
C ALA A 17 -1.43 39.70 10.14
N VAL A 18 -2.36 40.67 10.07
CA VAL A 18 -3.68 40.53 10.72
C VAL A 18 -4.50 39.38 10.11
N PRO A 19 -4.66 39.26 8.77
CA PRO A 19 -5.34 38.10 8.20
C PRO A 19 -4.62 36.78 8.48
N LEU A 20 -3.28 36.76 8.43
CA LEU A 20 -2.50 35.57 8.76
C LEU A 20 -2.75 35.11 10.20
N LEU A 21 -2.70 36.03 11.18
CA LEU A 21 -3.00 35.73 12.58
C LEU A 21 -4.45 35.26 12.77
N PHE A 22 -5.40 35.84 12.05
CA PHE A 22 -6.80 35.38 12.06
C PHE A 22 -6.91 33.93 11.58
N PHE A 23 -6.33 33.58 10.42
CA PHE A 23 -6.40 32.22 9.91
C PHE A 23 -5.62 31.21 10.75
N LEU A 24 -4.48 31.61 11.34
CA LEU A 24 -3.78 30.79 12.31
C LEU A 24 -4.62 30.55 13.58
N GLY A 25 -5.30 31.60 14.08
CA GLY A 25 -6.22 31.49 15.21
C GLY A 25 -7.41 30.58 14.91
N LEU A 26 -8.00 30.71 13.71
CA LEU A 26 -9.10 29.87 13.24
C LEU A 26 -8.67 28.40 13.12
N GLU A 27 -7.49 28.13 12.56
CA GLU A 27 -6.94 26.78 12.46
C GLU A 27 -6.78 26.13 13.85
N GLN A 28 -6.28 26.89 14.84
CA GLN A 28 -6.15 26.38 16.21
C GLN A 28 -7.51 26.16 16.88
N PHE A 29 -8.49 27.02 16.61
CA PHE A 29 -9.86 26.85 17.09
C PHE A 29 -10.52 25.61 16.49
N LEU A 30 -10.34 25.35 15.19
CA LEU A 30 -10.86 24.15 14.53
C LEU A 30 -10.22 22.87 15.08
N LYS A 31 -8.91 22.86 15.37
CA LYS A 31 -8.26 21.73 16.04
C LYS A 31 -8.80 21.49 17.45
N TRP A 32 -9.10 22.56 18.19
CA TRP A 32 -9.70 22.44 19.52
C TRP A 32 -11.11 21.82 19.49
N LEU A 33 -11.86 22.08 18.41
CA LEU A 33 -13.16 21.45 18.14
C LEU A 33 -13.06 20.07 17.47
N ASP A 34 -11.86 19.53 17.31
CA ASP A 34 -11.59 18.25 16.62
C ASP A 34 -12.17 18.16 15.20
N VAL A 35 -12.16 19.29 14.46
CA VAL A 35 -12.67 19.34 13.08
C VAL A 35 -11.65 18.76 12.10
N GLY A 36 -12.11 17.81 11.25
CA GLY A 36 -11.32 17.13 10.22
C GLY A 36 -10.47 15.98 10.75
N GLU A 37 -9.53 15.47 9.94
CA GLU A 37 -8.60 14.39 10.30
C GLU A 37 -7.14 14.87 10.41
N GLN A 38 -6.34 14.23 11.28
CA GLN A 38 -4.88 14.39 11.27
C GLN A 38 -4.31 13.73 10.00
N ARG A 39 -3.31 14.37 9.38
CA ARG A 39 -2.68 13.91 8.13
C ARG A 39 -1.17 13.70 8.25
N ASP A 40 -0.68 13.57 9.48
CA ASP A 40 0.66 13.06 9.76
C ASP A 40 0.72 11.56 9.48
N TYR A 41 1.88 11.06 9.02
CA TYR A 41 2.02 9.65 8.66
C TYR A 41 1.78 8.71 9.83
N PHE A 42 2.20 9.10 11.03
CA PHE A 42 1.97 8.35 12.26
C PHE A 42 0.96 9.07 13.15
N HIS A 43 0.02 8.30 13.69
CA HIS A 43 -0.82 8.69 14.80
C HIS A 43 -0.24 8.10 16.09
N GLN A 44 -0.15 8.91 17.14
CA GLN A 44 0.31 8.47 18.46
C GLN A 44 -0.88 8.25 19.37
N PHE A 45 -0.88 7.13 20.08
CA PHE A 45 -1.92 6.78 21.06
C PHE A 45 -1.29 6.07 22.26
N THR A 46 -2.06 5.87 23.31
CA THR A 46 -1.56 5.30 24.58
C THR A 46 -2.37 4.07 24.95
N ILE A 47 -1.69 2.99 25.36
CA ILE A 47 -2.29 1.80 25.94
C ILE A 47 -1.61 1.56 27.28
N ASN A 48 -2.38 1.55 28.37
CA ASN A 48 -1.86 1.37 29.74
C ASN A 48 -0.69 2.31 30.05
N ASP A 49 -0.84 3.60 29.75
CA ASP A 49 0.17 4.66 29.92
C ASP A 49 1.46 4.51 29.08
N ILE A 50 1.51 3.53 28.17
CA ILE A 50 2.61 3.35 27.21
C ILE A 50 2.22 3.95 25.86
N ALA A 51 3.06 4.82 25.32
CA ALA A 51 2.84 5.45 24.02
C ALA A 51 3.23 4.53 22.86
N TYR A 52 2.37 4.49 21.83
CA TYR A 52 2.56 3.74 20.60
C TYR A 52 2.34 4.63 19.39
N TYR A 53 3.02 4.30 18.29
CA TYR A 53 2.73 4.84 16.98
C TYR A 53 2.01 3.80 16.12
N GLN A 54 1.09 4.27 15.29
CA GLN A 54 0.48 3.50 14.21
C GLN A 54 0.46 4.34 12.93
N GLU A 55 0.66 3.72 11.78
CA GLU A 55 0.48 4.43 10.51
C GLU A 55 -0.97 4.91 10.35
N ASN A 56 -1.12 6.10 9.78
CA ASN A 56 -2.39 6.77 9.58
C ASN A 56 -2.85 6.68 8.10
N PRO A 57 -3.91 5.90 7.78
CA PRO A 57 -4.45 5.81 6.43
C PRO A 57 -4.90 7.15 5.82
N ALA A 58 -5.31 8.12 6.63
CA ALA A 58 -5.73 9.45 6.15
C ALA A 58 -4.56 10.29 5.60
N PHE A 59 -3.31 9.91 5.91
CA PHE A 59 -2.11 10.58 5.39
C PHE A 59 -2.15 10.72 3.87
N ILE A 60 -2.53 9.65 3.16
CA ILE A 60 -2.43 9.61 1.71
C ILE A 60 -3.41 10.58 1.02
N GLU A 61 -4.45 11.02 1.72
CA GLU A 61 -5.51 11.87 1.18
C GLU A 61 -5.03 13.26 0.75
N GLN A 62 -3.84 13.67 1.21
CA GLN A 62 -3.19 14.91 0.74
C GLN A 62 -2.62 14.76 -0.69
N PHE A 63 -2.34 13.53 -1.11
CA PHE A 63 -1.80 13.20 -2.43
C PHE A 63 -2.85 12.61 -3.39
N TYR A 64 -3.73 11.75 -2.88
CA TYR A 64 -4.70 11.00 -3.67
C TYR A 64 -6.11 11.05 -3.05
N PRO A 65 -7.19 10.88 -3.82
CA PRO A 65 -8.51 10.73 -3.24
C PRO A 65 -8.66 9.37 -2.52
N ARG A 66 -9.44 9.34 -1.42
CA ARG A 66 -9.71 8.15 -0.60
C ARG A 66 -10.24 6.96 -1.41
N SER A 67 -10.94 7.22 -2.51
CA SER A 67 -11.54 6.21 -3.40
C SER A 67 -10.53 5.28 -4.09
N LEU A 68 -9.22 5.61 -4.07
CA LEU A 68 -8.19 4.75 -4.65
C LEU A 68 -7.72 3.64 -3.72
N GLY A 69 -8.08 3.67 -2.42
CA GLY A 69 -7.74 2.61 -1.48
C GLY A 69 -6.23 2.42 -1.26
N ILE A 70 -5.41 3.44 -1.49
CA ILE A 70 -3.98 3.39 -1.20
C ILE A 70 -3.81 3.65 0.30
N THR A 71 -3.35 2.65 1.04
CA THR A 71 -3.17 2.74 2.50
C THR A 71 -1.78 2.22 2.92
N PRO A 72 -1.27 2.64 4.10
CA PRO A 72 -0.10 2.03 4.73
C PRO A 72 -0.38 0.58 5.17
N ILE A 73 0.56 -0.07 5.86
CA ILE A 73 0.40 -1.44 6.37
C ILE A 73 -0.37 -1.47 7.71
N GLU A 74 -0.38 -0.35 8.44
CA GLU A 74 -1.00 -0.14 9.75
C GLU A 74 -0.33 -0.94 10.89
N GLN A 75 1.00 -1.00 10.86
CA GLN A 75 1.84 -1.56 11.92
C GLN A 75 1.79 -0.69 13.18
N VAL A 76 1.87 -1.34 14.35
CA VAL A 76 1.91 -0.70 15.67
C VAL A 76 3.25 -0.98 16.32
N PHE A 77 3.91 0.05 16.86
CA PHE A 77 5.19 -0.08 17.55
C PHE A 77 5.33 0.91 18.70
N SER A 78 6.19 0.58 19.68
CA SER A 78 6.43 1.43 20.85
C SER A 78 7.04 2.78 20.44
N ALA A 79 6.53 3.88 21.00
CA ALA A 79 7.10 5.20 20.81
C ALA A 79 8.50 5.34 21.44
N ASP A 80 8.75 4.60 22.53
CA ASP A 80 10.03 4.55 23.22
C ASP A 80 10.46 3.09 23.43
N PRO A 81 11.11 2.46 22.45
CA PRO A 81 11.60 1.10 22.60
C PRO A 81 12.91 1.11 23.42
N ASP A 82 13.16 0.02 24.14
CA ASP A 82 14.42 -0.19 24.86
C ASP A 82 15.64 -0.16 23.92
N ASN A 83 16.83 0.14 24.46
CA ASN A 83 18.11 0.22 23.76
C ASN A 83 18.54 -1.10 23.09
N GLN A 84 17.93 -2.23 23.45
CA GLN A 84 18.14 -3.52 22.79
C GLN A 84 17.38 -3.65 21.45
N VAL A 85 16.49 -2.71 21.13
CA VAL A 85 15.72 -2.70 19.89
C VAL A 85 16.50 -2.01 18.78
N LEU A 86 16.80 -2.75 17.73
CA LEU A 86 17.26 -2.22 16.45
C LEU A 86 16.04 -1.90 15.59
N ARG A 87 15.71 -0.61 15.46
CA ARG A 87 14.59 -0.15 14.63
C ARG A 87 15.05 0.35 13.27
N ILE A 88 14.40 -0.14 12.22
CA ILE A 88 14.71 0.20 10.83
C ILE A 88 13.42 0.65 10.14
N PHE A 89 13.41 1.87 9.63
CA PHE A 89 12.32 2.37 8.79
C PHE A 89 12.61 2.08 7.32
N LEU A 90 11.71 1.36 6.64
CA LEU A 90 11.80 1.08 5.20
C LEU A 90 10.84 1.99 4.43
N LEU A 91 11.40 2.96 3.72
CA LEU A 91 10.67 3.92 2.91
C LEU A 91 10.73 3.52 1.42
N GLY A 92 9.59 3.59 0.72
CA GLY A 92 9.57 3.34 -0.71
C GLY A 92 8.19 3.12 -1.31
N GLY A 93 8.17 2.67 -2.57
CA GLY A 93 6.94 2.33 -3.29
C GLY A 93 6.46 0.89 -3.08
N SER A 94 5.65 0.38 -4.01
CA SER A 94 5.08 -0.98 -3.96
C SER A 94 6.13 -2.09 -3.86
N ALA A 95 7.30 -1.91 -4.49
CA ALA A 95 8.41 -2.86 -4.43
C ALA A 95 9.03 -2.94 -3.02
N ALA A 96 9.24 -1.80 -2.34
CA ALA A 96 9.70 -1.76 -0.94
C ALA A 96 8.63 -2.27 0.03
N ARG A 97 7.34 -2.00 -0.26
CA ARG A 97 6.20 -2.54 0.50
C ARG A 97 6.20 -4.07 0.51
N GLY A 98 6.76 -4.71 -0.53
CA GLY A 98 6.77 -6.16 -0.69
C GLY A 98 5.58 -6.68 -1.50
N PHE A 99 4.96 -5.86 -2.34
CA PHE A 99 3.93 -6.35 -3.26
C PHE A 99 4.51 -7.47 -4.16
N PRO A 100 3.76 -8.55 -4.47
CA PRO A 100 2.33 -8.78 -4.19
C PRO A 100 2.02 -9.46 -2.83
N ASP A 101 3.04 -9.81 -2.05
CA ASP A 101 2.90 -10.44 -0.73
C ASP A 101 3.88 -9.85 0.29
N PRO A 102 3.47 -8.83 1.07
CA PRO A 102 4.32 -8.24 2.10
C PRO A 102 4.84 -9.25 3.13
N ASN A 103 4.12 -10.35 3.36
CA ASN A 103 4.53 -11.40 4.30
C ASN A 103 5.77 -12.18 3.83
N HIS A 104 6.11 -12.10 2.54
CA HIS A 104 7.35 -12.63 1.97
C HIS A 104 8.13 -11.56 1.21
N GLY A 105 7.89 -10.28 1.53
CA GLY A 105 8.56 -9.14 0.92
C GLY A 105 9.91 -8.81 1.56
N LEU A 106 10.50 -7.70 1.11
CA LEU A 106 11.79 -7.17 1.55
C LEU A 106 11.88 -7.00 3.07
N SER A 107 10.89 -6.36 3.69
CA SER A 107 10.87 -6.09 5.14
C SER A 107 11.01 -7.38 5.94
N ARG A 108 10.26 -8.43 5.55
CA ARG A 108 10.30 -9.72 6.22
C ARG A 108 11.63 -10.44 6.08
N HIS A 109 12.20 -10.41 4.88
CA HIS A 109 13.52 -10.98 4.63
C HIS A 109 14.59 -10.27 5.47
N LEU A 110 14.55 -8.94 5.51
CA LEU A 110 15.51 -8.12 6.24
C LEU A 110 15.45 -8.39 7.75
N GLU A 111 14.24 -8.39 8.31
CA GLU A 111 14.00 -8.65 9.72
C GLU A 111 14.56 -10.03 10.13
N ALA A 112 14.23 -11.09 9.39
CA ALA A 112 14.67 -12.44 9.72
C ALA A 112 16.19 -12.62 9.57
N LEU A 113 16.80 -12.01 8.56
CA LEU A 113 18.25 -12.02 8.37
C LEU A 113 19.00 -11.34 9.52
N LEU A 114 18.52 -10.16 9.94
CA LEU A 114 19.14 -9.42 11.04
C LEU A 114 18.87 -10.08 12.40
N ALA A 115 17.66 -10.57 12.65
CA ALA A 115 17.34 -11.27 13.89
C ALA A 115 18.18 -12.53 14.08
N ALA A 116 18.53 -13.23 12.99
CA ALA A 116 19.44 -14.36 13.04
C ALA A 116 20.90 -13.94 13.28
N ALA A 117 21.32 -12.79 12.75
CA ALA A 117 22.68 -12.27 12.90
C ALA A 117 22.91 -11.57 14.26
N LEU A 118 21.85 -11.12 14.92
CA LEU A 118 21.85 -10.35 16.18
C LEU A 118 20.91 -10.98 17.22
N PRO A 119 21.18 -12.22 17.68
CA PRO A 119 20.27 -12.94 18.59
C PRO A 119 20.07 -12.25 19.95
N GLU A 120 20.95 -11.35 20.33
CA GLU A 120 20.88 -10.54 21.55
C GLU A 120 20.06 -9.25 21.41
N ARG A 121 19.61 -8.90 20.19
CA ARG A 121 18.81 -7.71 19.92
C ARG A 121 17.42 -8.06 19.41
N SER A 122 16.45 -7.21 19.73
CA SER A 122 15.15 -7.26 19.06
C SER A 122 15.23 -6.43 17.78
N VAL A 123 14.84 -7.00 16.64
CA VAL A 123 14.86 -6.29 15.35
C VAL A 123 13.43 -5.90 14.98
N GLU A 124 13.21 -4.60 14.74
CA GLU A 124 11.94 -4.05 14.27
C GLU A 124 12.14 -3.41 12.89
N VAL A 125 11.46 -3.93 11.87
CA VAL A 125 11.41 -3.30 10.54
C VAL A 125 10.05 -2.67 10.34
N ILE A 126 9.99 -1.34 10.45
CA ILE A 126 8.77 -0.54 10.24
C ILE A 126 8.68 -0.20 8.76
N ASN A 127 7.77 -0.85 8.05
CA ASN A 127 7.63 -0.72 6.61
C ASN A 127 6.63 0.38 6.25
N THR A 128 7.15 1.57 6.00
CA THR A 128 6.35 2.76 5.71
C THR A 128 6.00 2.90 4.22
N ALA A 129 6.29 1.88 3.41
CA ALA A 129 6.11 1.94 1.96
C ALA A 129 4.64 1.75 1.56
N MET A 130 4.23 2.44 0.49
CA MET A 130 2.86 2.37 -0.05
C MET A 130 2.87 2.05 -1.55
N THR A 131 1.75 1.55 -2.06
CA THR A 131 1.57 1.28 -3.49
C THR A 131 1.29 2.56 -4.27
N ALA A 132 1.71 2.64 -5.53
CA ALA A 132 1.44 3.75 -6.45
C ALA A 132 1.92 5.15 -5.99
N ILE A 133 2.90 5.21 -5.08
CA ILE A 133 3.52 6.47 -4.64
C ILE A 133 4.88 6.70 -5.32
N ASN A 134 5.42 7.92 -5.17
CA ASN A 134 6.73 8.36 -5.65
C ASN A 134 7.46 9.20 -4.56
N SER A 135 8.56 9.85 -4.92
CA SER A 135 9.45 10.59 -4.02
C SER A 135 8.78 11.75 -3.27
N HIS A 136 7.72 12.37 -3.81
CA HIS A 136 6.98 13.43 -3.11
C HIS A 136 6.33 12.91 -1.83
N VAL A 137 5.79 11.70 -1.89
CA VAL A 137 5.16 11.04 -0.74
C VAL A 137 6.23 10.58 0.24
N VAL A 138 7.30 9.93 -0.25
CA VAL A 138 8.42 9.45 0.58
C VAL A 138 9.09 10.59 1.36
N TYR A 139 9.26 11.77 0.76
CA TYR A 139 9.77 12.94 1.46
C TYR A 139 8.88 13.33 2.64
N GLN A 140 7.56 13.33 2.46
CA GLN A 140 6.64 13.68 3.55
C GLN A 140 6.58 12.58 4.63
N VAL A 141 6.72 11.31 4.27
CA VAL A 141 6.89 10.21 5.24
C VAL A 141 8.17 10.42 6.06
N ALA A 142 9.30 10.74 5.41
CA ALA A 142 10.57 10.99 6.08
C ALA A 142 10.49 12.12 7.12
N LYS A 143 9.69 13.16 6.85
CA LYS A 143 9.40 14.23 7.80
C LYS A 143 8.60 13.76 9.01
N ASP A 144 7.63 12.87 8.80
CA ASP A 144 6.69 12.46 9.83
C ASP A 144 7.22 11.28 10.69
N ILE A 145 8.33 10.63 10.31
CA ILE A 145 8.98 9.57 11.12
C ILE A 145 9.42 10.09 12.49
N PRO A 146 9.02 9.47 13.61
CA PRO A 146 9.53 9.78 14.95
C PRO A 146 10.91 9.09 15.11
N GLY A 147 11.97 9.75 14.64
CA GLY A 147 13.32 9.18 14.61
C GLY A 147 14.13 9.46 15.88
N ARG A 148 14.95 8.49 16.29
CA ARG A 148 16.00 8.63 17.31
C ARG A 148 17.38 8.37 16.69
N PRO A 149 18.48 8.79 17.33
CA PRO A 149 19.84 8.57 16.81
C PRO A 149 20.24 7.10 16.62
N THR A 150 19.59 6.16 17.32
CA THR A 150 19.86 4.71 17.22
C THR A 150 19.08 4.03 16.09
N ASP A 151 18.14 4.72 15.47
CA ASP A 151 17.29 4.15 14.42
C ASP A 151 17.98 4.25 13.05
N LEU A 152 17.63 3.36 12.13
CA LEU A 152 18.12 3.38 10.75
C LEU A 152 16.98 3.60 9.76
N ALA A 153 17.30 4.13 8.59
CA ALA A 153 16.33 4.27 7.50
C ALA A 153 16.89 3.70 6.20
N ILE A 154 16.04 3.00 5.44
CA ILE A 154 16.34 2.52 4.09
C ILE A 154 15.39 3.23 3.13
N ILE A 155 15.94 3.84 2.07
CA ILE A 155 15.15 4.47 1.00
C ILE A 155 15.32 3.66 -0.29
N LEU A 156 14.21 3.07 -0.75
CA LEU A 156 14.08 2.35 -2.03
C LEU A 156 12.88 2.91 -2.81
N VAL A 157 13.12 4.01 -3.53
CA VAL A 157 12.10 4.75 -4.30
C VAL A 157 12.65 5.17 -5.66
N GLY A 158 11.79 5.31 -6.66
CA GLY A 158 12.15 5.70 -8.04
C GLY A 158 11.19 5.14 -9.09
N ASN A 159 10.51 4.03 -8.78
CA ASN A 159 9.36 3.61 -9.58
C ASN A 159 8.22 4.61 -9.40
N ASN A 160 7.42 4.79 -10.45
CA ASN A 160 6.30 5.72 -10.53
C ASN A 160 6.61 7.23 -10.43
N GLU A 161 7.85 7.69 -10.58
CA GLU A 161 8.12 9.15 -10.53
C GLU A 161 7.34 9.94 -11.59
N VAL A 162 7.15 9.36 -12.78
CA VAL A 162 6.44 10.02 -13.89
C VAL A 162 4.93 9.87 -13.80
N VAL A 163 4.42 8.75 -13.32
CA VAL A 163 2.96 8.44 -13.27
C VAL A 163 2.32 8.71 -11.90
N GLY A 164 3.12 8.80 -10.83
CA GLY A 164 2.68 9.06 -9.46
C GLY A 164 2.22 10.50 -9.23
N PRO A 165 1.98 10.91 -7.97
CA PRO A 165 1.52 12.26 -7.65
C PRO A 165 2.43 13.33 -8.24
N PHE A 166 1.84 14.37 -8.84
CA PHE A 166 2.53 15.50 -9.48
C PHE A 166 3.37 15.16 -10.72
N GLY A 167 3.44 13.88 -11.12
CA GLY A 167 4.11 13.46 -12.34
C GLY A 167 3.28 13.81 -13.60
N PRO A 168 3.92 14.08 -14.75
CA PRO A 168 3.23 14.45 -15.98
C PRO A 168 2.41 13.31 -16.62
N GLY A 169 2.65 12.06 -16.22
CA GLY A 169 1.89 10.87 -16.62
C GLY A 169 0.76 10.51 -15.65
N THR A 170 0.48 11.33 -14.64
CA THR A 170 -0.56 11.04 -13.64
C THR A 170 -1.97 11.15 -14.21
N PHE A 171 -2.94 10.40 -13.66
CA PHE A 171 -4.34 10.40 -14.12
C PHE A 171 -5.12 11.67 -13.77
N ALA A 172 -4.64 12.48 -12.81
CA ALA A 172 -5.24 13.75 -12.41
C ALA A 172 -4.20 14.88 -12.50
N PRO A 173 -3.86 15.35 -13.71
CA PRO A 173 -2.72 16.24 -13.94
C PRO A 173 -2.92 17.59 -13.23
N SER A 174 -2.22 17.74 -12.10
CA SER A 174 -1.93 19.03 -11.47
C SER A 174 -0.43 19.26 -11.62
N VAL A 175 0.00 19.49 -12.86
CA VAL A 175 1.43 19.66 -13.18
C VAL A 175 1.88 20.99 -12.61
N LEU A 176 2.36 20.95 -11.38
CA LEU A 176 3.03 22.06 -10.72
C LEU A 176 4.53 21.86 -10.93
N SER A 177 5.15 22.68 -11.77
CA SER A 177 6.60 22.57 -12.03
C SER A 177 7.47 23.07 -10.86
N ASN A 178 6.86 23.80 -9.92
CA ASN A 178 7.56 24.37 -8.77
C ASN A 178 7.38 23.52 -7.50
N LEU A 179 8.49 22.93 -7.03
CA LEU A 179 8.50 22.06 -5.86
C LEU A 179 8.05 22.77 -4.57
N SER A 180 8.41 24.04 -4.38
CA SER A 180 7.99 24.81 -3.20
C SER A 180 6.49 25.04 -3.18
N LEU A 181 5.86 25.24 -4.34
CA LEU A 181 4.41 25.37 -4.45
C LEU A 181 3.71 24.04 -4.18
N ILE A 182 4.24 22.91 -4.68
CA ILE A 182 3.75 21.58 -4.32
C ILE A 182 3.76 21.40 -2.79
N ARG A 183 4.90 21.67 -2.15
CA ARG A 183 5.05 21.54 -0.70
C ARG A 183 4.10 22.47 0.06
N GLY A 184 3.95 23.72 -0.39
CA GLY A 184 3.01 24.69 0.17
C GLY A 184 1.56 24.24 0.06
N LEU A 185 1.16 23.71 -1.09
CA LEU A 185 -0.17 23.12 -1.29
C LEU A 185 -0.43 21.96 -0.31
N GLN A 186 0.59 21.13 -0.04
CA GLN A 186 0.43 20.05 0.93
C GLN A 186 0.24 20.55 2.36
N VAL A 187 0.94 21.62 2.76
CA VAL A 187 0.69 22.28 4.06
C VAL A 187 -0.77 22.78 4.14
N VAL A 188 -1.26 23.41 3.07
CA VAL A 188 -2.65 23.87 3.01
C VAL A 188 -3.63 22.69 3.09
N LYS A 189 -3.43 21.63 2.32
CA LYS A 189 -4.29 20.43 2.33
C LYS A 189 -4.34 19.70 3.68
N ARG A 190 -3.32 19.86 4.53
CA ARG A 190 -3.28 19.31 5.89
C ARG A 190 -4.05 20.17 6.90
N SER A 191 -4.27 21.46 6.62
CA SER A 191 -4.99 22.36 7.53
C SER A 191 -6.46 21.95 7.71
N ARG A 192 -6.99 22.14 8.92
CA ARG A 192 -8.39 21.87 9.25
C ARG A 192 -9.32 22.79 8.47
N LEU A 193 -8.89 24.04 8.24
CA LEU A 193 -9.64 24.98 7.42
C LEU A 193 -9.86 24.45 5.98
N TRP A 194 -8.81 23.90 5.35
CA TRP A 194 -8.96 23.33 4.00
C TRP A 194 -9.88 22.11 3.98
N GLN A 195 -9.77 21.25 4.98
CA GLN A 195 -10.62 20.07 5.09
C GLN A 195 -12.09 20.47 5.23
N LEU A 196 -12.40 21.41 6.14
CA LEU A 196 -13.75 21.94 6.33
C LEU A 196 -14.32 22.57 5.05
N LEU A 197 -13.51 23.36 4.32
CA LEU A 197 -13.92 23.94 3.04
C LEU A 197 -14.20 22.86 1.98
N THR A 198 -13.41 21.79 1.97
CA THR A 198 -13.59 20.68 1.02
C THR A 198 -14.86 19.89 1.33
N GLU A 199 -15.12 19.61 2.60
CA GLU A 199 -16.36 18.95 3.06
C GLU A 199 -17.59 19.79 2.76
N PHE A 200 -17.56 21.09 3.06
CA PHE A 200 -18.66 22.00 2.75
C PHE A 200 -18.95 22.07 1.24
N ARG A 201 -17.90 22.11 0.41
CA ARG A 201 -18.04 22.08 -1.05
C ARG A 201 -18.64 20.76 -1.54
N GLN A 202 -18.23 19.63 -0.97
CA GLN A 202 -18.79 18.32 -1.31
C GLN A 202 -20.27 18.22 -0.93
N GLN A 203 -20.68 18.77 0.21
CA GLN A 203 -22.09 18.81 0.62
C GLN A 203 -22.97 19.65 -0.32
N LEU A 204 -22.41 20.70 -0.94
CA LEU A 204 -23.10 21.54 -1.91
C LEU A 204 -23.10 20.98 -3.33
N SER A 205 -22.15 20.11 -3.68
CA SER A 205 -22.08 19.50 -5.00
C SER A 205 -22.95 18.25 -5.07
N GLN A 206 -23.94 18.22 -5.98
CA GLN A 206 -24.70 17.00 -6.32
C GLN A 206 -23.91 15.97 -7.16
N VAL A 207 -22.64 16.24 -7.44
CA VAL A 207 -21.77 15.34 -8.20
C VAL A 207 -21.06 14.42 -7.22
N ASP A 208 -21.40 13.15 -7.27
CA ASP A 208 -20.80 12.09 -6.47
C ASP A 208 -19.35 11.82 -6.96
N GLU A 209 -18.41 12.72 -6.64
CA GLU A 209 -16.98 12.56 -6.97
C GLU A 209 -16.42 11.24 -6.41
N LYS A 210 -17.05 10.66 -5.38
CA LYS A 210 -16.72 9.34 -4.81
C LYS A 210 -16.99 8.18 -5.80
N GLN A 211 -17.91 8.33 -6.76
CA GLN A 211 -18.13 7.32 -7.82
C GLN A 211 -17.23 7.52 -9.04
N ALA A 212 -16.69 8.72 -9.27
CA ALA A 212 -16.00 9.05 -10.51
C ALA A 212 -14.60 8.42 -10.66
N LEU A 213 -13.89 8.14 -9.55
CA LEU A 213 -12.52 7.62 -9.56
C LEU A 213 -12.38 6.37 -8.66
N ARG A 214 -12.93 5.24 -9.10
CA ARG A 214 -12.55 3.93 -8.56
C ARG A 214 -11.21 3.51 -9.15
N TRP A 215 -10.26 3.07 -8.32
CA TRP A 215 -8.97 2.55 -8.81
C TRP A 215 -9.19 1.38 -9.77
N ARG A 216 -8.74 1.52 -11.02
CA ARG A 216 -8.77 0.46 -12.06
C ARG A 216 -7.40 -0.15 -12.32
N GLY A 217 -6.49 -0.07 -11.35
CA GLY A 217 -5.11 -0.48 -11.55
C GLY A 217 -4.34 0.44 -12.49
N MET A 218 -3.32 -0.12 -13.12
CA MET A 218 -2.47 0.61 -14.08
C MET A 218 -3.21 1.08 -15.34
N GLN A 219 -4.42 0.57 -15.60
CA GLN A 219 -5.26 0.96 -16.74
C GLN A 219 -5.53 2.47 -16.78
N MET A 220 -5.59 3.13 -15.63
CA MET A 220 -5.89 4.56 -15.52
C MET A 220 -4.83 5.46 -16.19
N PHE A 221 -3.62 4.93 -16.42
CA PHE A 221 -2.51 5.69 -17.00
C PHE A 221 -2.35 5.50 -18.51
N THR A 222 -3.09 4.55 -19.11
CA THR A 222 -2.93 4.16 -20.54
C THR A 222 -3.02 5.32 -21.54
N GLY A 223 -3.73 6.40 -21.21
CA GLY A 223 -3.86 7.60 -22.05
C GLY A 223 -2.82 8.70 -21.81
N ASN A 224 -1.93 8.56 -20.82
CA ASN A 224 -1.04 9.64 -20.35
C ASN A 224 0.43 9.34 -20.66
N THR A 225 0.76 9.22 -21.94
CA THR A 225 2.12 8.92 -22.37
C THR A 225 3.07 10.12 -22.23
N VAL A 226 4.33 9.83 -21.86
CA VAL A 226 5.41 10.82 -21.67
C VAL A 226 6.65 10.33 -22.43
N PRO A 227 6.87 10.80 -23.68
CA PRO A 227 8.01 10.41 -24.49
C PRO A 227 9.34 10.98 -23.95
N GLN A 228 10.47 10.39 -24.33
CA GLN A 228 11.80 10.77 -23.83
C GLN A 228 12.16 12.25 -24.06
N GLY A 229 11.67 12.85 -25.14
CA GLY A 229 11.90 14.28 -25.44
C GLY A 229 10.96 15.24 -24.73
N ASP A 230 10.08 14.77 -23.84
CA ASP A 230 9.13 15.64 -23.14
C ASP A 230 9.87 16.53 -22.12
N PRO A 231 9.78 17.88 -22.25
CA PRO A 231 10.51 18.80 -21.37
C PRO A 231 10.06 18.71 -19.90
N ARG A 232 8.91 18.10 -19.62
CA ARG A 232 8.43 17.89 -18.24
C ARG A 232 9.26 16.84 -17.50
N LEU A 233 10.00 15.97 -18.20
CA LEU A 233 10.88 14.99 -17.56
C LEU A 233 12.01 15.64 -16.77
N ASP A 234 12.56 16.77 -17.23
CA ASP A 234 13.58 17.52 -16.48
C ASP A 234 13.06 17.96 -15.10
N THR A 235 11.78 18.34 -15.05
CA THR A 235 11.11 18.68 -13.79
C THR A 235 11.00 17.45 -12.88
N VAL A 236 10.61 16.29 -13.43
CA VAL A 236 10.53 15.03 -12.67
C VAL A 236 11.88 14.67 -12.07
N TYR A 237 12.95 14.67 -12.87
CA TYR A 237 14.29 14.31 -12.38
C TYR A 237 14.82 15.31 -11.35
N SER A 238 14.55 16.62 -11.54
CA SER A 238 14.91 17.65 -10.57
C SER A 238 14.15 17.48 -9.25
N HIS A 239 12.84 17.27 -9.31
CA HIS A 239 11.99 17.06 -8.11
C HIS A 239 12.40 15.79 -7.38
N TYR A 240 12.64 14.70 -8.11
CA TYR A 240 13.12 13.44 -7.56
C TYR A 240 14.42 13.62 -6.79
N THR A 241 15.41 14.25 -7.43
CA THR A 241 16.73 14.50 -6.82
C THR A 241 16.60 15.33 -5.54
N ALA A 242 15.79 16.40 -5.58
CA ALA A 242 15.56 17.26 -4.42
C ALA A 242 14.79 16.53 -3.30
N ASN A 243 13.73 15.80 -3.62
CA ASN A 243 12.93 15.08 -2.63
C ASN A 243 13.73 13.98 -1.93
N VAL A 244 14.48 13.18 -2.69
CA VAL A 244 15.31 12.11 -2.10
C VAL A 244 16.46 12.71 -1.28
N GLY A 245 17.13 13.74 -1.80
CA GLY A 245 18.18 14.45 -1.06
C GLY A 245 17.68 15.06 0.25
N ASP A 246 16.54 15.75 0.22
CA ASP A 246 15.91 16.34 1.40
C ASP A 246 15.40 15.27 2.38
N ALA A 247 14.90 14.12 1.89
CA ALA A 247 14.49 13.00 2.73
C ALA A 247 15.69 12.39 3.46
N VAL A 248 16.80 12.14 2.75
CA VAL A 248 18.07 11.69 3.34
C VAL A 248 18.54 12.67 4.41
N GLN A 249 18.56 13.96 4.11
CA GLN A 249 18.99 14.98 5.07
C GLN A 249 18.07 15.03 6.29
N THR A 250 16.75 15.02 6.09
CA THR A 250 15.75 15.05 7.17
C THR A 250 15.93 13.88 8.15
N LEU A 251 16.21 12.68 7.64
CA LEU A 251 16.41 11.49 8.49
C LEU A 251 17.77 11.53 9.20
N ARG A 252 18.82 12.04 8.55
CA ARG A 252 20.14 12.24 9.17
C ARG A 252 20.10 13.31 10.26
N ASP A 253 19.31 14.37 10.08
CA ASP A 253 19.11 15.41 11.09
C ASP A 253 18.39 14.87 12.35
N LYS A 254 17.65 13.76 12.21
CA LYS A 254 17.08 12.98 13.34
C LYS A 254 18.10 12.02 13.97
N GLY A 255 19.35 12.04 13.50
CA GLY A 255 20.47 11.23 13.97
C GLY A 255 20.56 9.84 13.33
N MET A 256 19.66 9.49 12.41
CA MET A 256 19.57 8.14 11.86
C MET A 256 20.71 7.84 10.87
N HIS A 257 21.14 6.57 10.81
CA HIS A 257 21.95 6.10 9.69
C HIS A 257 21.06 5.80 8.49
N VAL A 258 21.30 6.46 7.36
CA VAL A 258 20.46 6.35 6.16
C VAL A 258 21.15 5.52 5.09
N ILE A 259 20.47 4.46 4.63
CA ILE A 259 20.86 3.63 3.50
C ILE A 259 20.02 4.05 2.29
N LEU A 260 20.68 4.63 1.28
CA LEU A 260 20.07 4.97 0.00
C LEU A 260 20.37 3.90 -1.05
N SER A 261 19.34 3.40 -1.71
CA SER A 261 19.44 2.32 -2.68
C SER A 261 19.10 2.77 -4.10
N THR A 262 19.86 2.34 -5.10
CA THR A 262 19.34 2.31 -6.49
C THR A 262 18.17 1.35 -6.60
N VAL A 263 17.34 1.51 -7.63
CA VAL A 263 16.12 0.71 -7.82
C VAL A 263 16.33 -0.28 -8.97
N PRO A 264 16.44 -1.59 -8.68
CA PRO A 264 16.45 -2.60 -9.73
C PRO A 264 15.06 -2.74 -10.36
N VAL A 265 15.05 -2.99 -11.67
CA VAL A 265 13.83 -3.23 -12.45
C VAL A 265 14.07 -4.38 -13.42
N ASN A 266 12.99 -4.93 -13.98
CA ASN A 266 13.08 -5.95 -15.01
C ASN A 266 13.43 -5.29 -16.34
N LEU A 267 14.67 -5.51 -16.79
CA LEU A 267 15.18 -5.03 -18.07
C LEU A 267 14.89 -6.03 -19.19
N ARG A 268 15.11 -7.31 -18.92
CA ARG A 268 15.15 -8.38 -19.93
C ARG A 268 13.77 -8.85 -20.39
N HIS A 269 12.82 -8.94 -19.47
CA HIS A 269 11.53 -9.61 -19.68
C HIS A 269 10.33 -8.70 -19.41
N SER A 270 10.52 -7.38 -19.44
CA SER A 270 9.45 -6.40 -19.40
C SER A 270 9.52 -5.55 -20.67
N ALA A 271 8.71 -5.91 -21.67
CA ALA A 271 8.53 -5.06 -22.84
C ALA A 271 8.00 -3.68 -22.41
N PRO A 272 8.25 -2.63 -23.20
CA PRO A 272 7.70 -1.31 -22.91
C PRO A 272 6.17 -1.34 -22.84
N PHE A 273 5.60 -0.56 -21.93
CA PHE A 273 4.15 -0.46 -21.78
C PHE A 273 3.52 0.37 -22.90
N ALA A 274 4.26 1.35 -23.41
CA ALA A 274 3.92 2.07 -24.63
C ALA A 274 5.18 2.55 -25.36
N SER A 275 5.06 2.74 -26.67
CA SER A 275 6.13 3.27 -27.51
C SER A 275 5.58 4.42 -28.35
N ALA A 276 6.42 5.42 -28.62
CA ALA A 276 6.11 6.49 -29.54
C ALA A 276 7.28 6.72 -30.49
N HIS A 277 6.98 7.25 -31.68
CA HIS A 277 8.01 7.80 -32.55
C HIS A 277 8.45 9.17 -32.06
N ASP A 278 9.58 9.64 -32.57
CA ASP A 278 9.97 11.03 -32.44
C ASP A 278 8.87 11.95 -33.02
N GLN A 279 8.64 13.10 -32.37
CA GLN A 279 7.65 14.08 -32.84
C GLN A 279 7.98 14.62 -34.24
N MET A 280 9.26 14.63 -34.62
CA MET A 280 9.75 15.11 -35.91
C MET A 280 9.98 13.98 -36.94
N ILE A 281 9.44 12.76 -36.70
CA ILE A 281 9.56 11.67 -37.68
C ILE A 281 8.85 12.04 -39.00
N THR A 282 9.50 11.79 -40.13
CA THR A 282 8.88 11.98 -41.46
C THR A 282 7.98 10.80 -41.81
N ASP A 283 6.96 11.01 -42.65
CA ASP A 283 6.10 9.92 -43.14
C ASP A 283 6.89 8.82 -43.83
N SER A 284 7.95 9.20 -44.57
CA SER A 284 8.87 8.26 -45.19
C SER A 284 9.56 7.40 -44.14
N ASN A 285 10.15 8.00 -43.10
CA ASN A 285 10.83 7.26 -42.04
C ASN A 285 9.85 6.38 -41.26
N LYS A 286 8.63 6.86 -41.02
CA LYS A 286 7.58 6.07 -40.35
C LYS A 286 7.20 4.84 -41.17
N ALA A 287 7.01 4.99 -42.49
CA ALA A 287 6.71 3.87 -43.38
C ALA A 287 7.90 2.88 -43.48
N THR A 288 9.13 3.40 -43.50
CA THR A 288 10.36 2.60 -43.44
C THR A 288 10.42 1.80 -42.14
N TRP A 289 10.22 2.46 -41.00
CA TRP A 289 10.17 1.82 -39.69
C TRP A 289 9.11 0.71 -39.66
N GLU A 290 7.88 1.00 -40.07
CA GLU A 290 6.76 0.05 -40.05
C GLU A 290 7.10 -1.23 -40.83
N THR A 291 7.69 -1.07 -42.02
CA THR A 291 8.11 -2.18 -42.88
C THR A 291 9.15 -3.06 -42.19
N TYR A 292 10.22 -2.45 -41.68
CA TYR A 292 11.32 -3.19 -41.06
C TYR A 292 10.92 -3.78 -39.70
N PHE A 293 10.17 -3.04 -38.90
CA PHE A 293 9.66 -3.48 -37.60
C PHE A 293 8.72 -4.67 -37.74
N THR A 294 7.77 -4.63 -38.69
CA THR A 294 6.87 -5.75 -38.94
C THR A 294 7.63 -7.00 -39.37
N ARG A 295 8.61 -6.89 -40.28
CA ARG A 295 9.44 -8.02 -40.71
C ARG A 295 10.30 -8.58 -39.56
N GLY A 296 10.91 -7.69 -38.77
CA GLY A 296 11.70 -8.06 -37.61
C GLY A 296 10.89 -8.79 -36.55
N SER A 297 9.71 -8.26 -36.21
CA SER A 297 8.76 -8.87 -35.26
C SER A 297 8.30 -10.25 -35.72
N GLN A 298 8.02 -10.42 -37.02
CA GLN A 298 7.65 -11.72 -37.59
C GLN A 298 8.80 -12.73 -37.54
N ALA A 299 10.04 -12.28 -37.82
CA ALA A 299 11.22 -13.12 -37.71
C ALA A 299 11.48 -13.57 -36.26
N LEU A 300 11.28 -12.69 -35.26
CA LEU A 300 11.34 -13.06 -33.84
C LEU A 300 10.34 -14.16 -33.48
N LYS A 301 9.07 -14.02 -33.89
CA LYS A 301 8.03 -15.04 -33.65
C LYS A 301 8.37 -16.40 -34.27
N LYS A 302 9.17 -16.41 -35.34
CA LYS A 302 9.66 -17.63 -36.02
C LYS A 302 11.01 -18.12 -35.51
N ASN A 303 11.55 -17.51 -34.44
CA ASN A 303 12.88 -17.79 -33.89
C ASN A 303 14.04 -17.58 -34.88
N GLN A 304 13.87 -16.70 -35.87
CA GLN A 304 14.87 -16.38 -36.90
C GLN A 304 15.73 -15.20 -36.44
N TRP A 305 16.56 -15.41 -35.42
CA TRP A 305 17.25 -14.36 -34.66
C TRP A 305 18.12 -13.41 -35.50
N ALA A 306 18.94 -13.95 -36.40
CA ALA A 306 19.81 -13.15 -37.26
C ALA A 306 19.01 -12.27 -38.26
N ALA A 307 17.91 -12.81 -38.80
CA ALA A 307 17.02 -12.06 -39.69
C ALA A 307 16.27 -10.97 -38.91
N ALA A 308 15.78 -11.29 -37.71
CA ALA A 308 15.16 -10.33 -36.81
C ALA A 308 16.12 -9.19 -36.48
N GLU A 309 17.35 -9.48 -36.06
CA GLU A 309 18.38 -8.49 -35.77
C GLU A 309 18.59 -7.55 -36.97
N ALA A 310 18.80 -8.11 -38.17
CA ALA A 310 19.05 -7.30 -39.37
C ALA A 310 17.90 -6.34 -39.69
N GLN A 311 16.64 -6.80 -39.59
CA GLN A 311 15.48 -5.93 -39.84
C GLN A 311 15.28 -4.91 -38.71
N LEU A 312 15.41 -5.31 -37.45
CA LEU A 312 15.20 -4.42 -36.31
C LEU A 312 16.26 -3.32 -36.22
N ARG A 313 17.51 -3.59 -36.62
CA ARG A 313 18.53 -2.53 -36.77
C ARG A 313 18.11 -1.46 -37.77
N GLN A 314 17.48 -1.83 -38.89
CA GLN A 314 16.96 -0.85 -39.85
C GLN A 314 15.77 -0.07 -39.28
N ALA A 315 14.90 -0.73 -38.50
CA ALA A 315 13.82 -0.05 -37.79
C ALA A 315 14.36 0.99 -36.80
N VAL A 316 15.40 0.67 -36.02
CA VAL A 316 16.06 1.62 -35.11
C VAL A 316 16.60 2.84 -35.87
N LEU A 317 17.22 2.66 -37.05
CA LEU A 317 17.70 3.80 -37.84
C LEU A 317 16.57 4.74 -38.28
N ALA A 318 15.39 4.19 -38.58
CA ALA A 318 14.23 4.95 -39.02
C ALA A 318 13.45 5.61 -37.85
N SER A 319 13.44 4.97 -36.67
CA SER A 319 12.82 5.51 -35.45
C SER A 319 13.70 5.21 -34.22
N PRO A 320 14.71 6.05 -33.95
CA PRO A 320 15.74 5.77 -32.93
C PRO A 320 15.26 5.72 -31.49
N ASN A 321 14.08 6.27 -31.20
CA ASN A 321 13.52 6.37 -29.85
C ASN A 321 12.30 5.47 -29.65
N HIS A 322 12.03 4.53 -30.57
CA HIS A 322 10.87 3.64 -30.46
C HIS A 322 11.17 2.46 -29.52
N ALA A 323 10.65 2.54 -28.28
CA ALA A 323 11.00 1.63 -27.20
C ALA A 323 10.88 0.13 -27.53
N ASP A 324 9.75 -0.32 -28.09
CA ASP A 324 9.54 -1.74 -28.36
C ASP A 324 10.46 -2.26 -29.48
N THR A 325 10.94 -1.39 -30.37
CA THR A 325 11.95 -1.78 -31.36
C THR A 325 13.28 -2.12 -30.68
N HIS A 326 13.68 -1.34 -29.66
CA HIS A 326 14.86 -1.64 -28.87
C HIS A 326 14.69 -2.94 -28.06
N PHE A 327 13.51 -3.17 -27.46
CA PHE A 327 13.25 -4.39 -26.70
C PHE A 327 13.30 -5.65 -27.58
N GLN A 328 12.67 -5.59 -28.75
CA GLN A 328 12.68 -6.68 -29.70
C GLN A 328 14.09 -6.91 -30.28
N LEU A 329 14.85 -5.85 -30.55
CA LEU A 329 16.25 -5.96 -31.01
C LEU A 329 17.13 -6.60 -29.92
N ALA A 330 16.99 -6.17 -28.67
CA ALA A 330 17.68 -6.76 -27.54
C ALA A 330 17.40 -8.27 -27.42
N THR A 331 16.15 -8.66 -27.60
CA THR A 331 15.74 -10.07 -27.61
C THR A 331 16.41 -10.86 -28.76
N ALA A 332 16.47 -10.29 -29.97
CA ALA A 332 17.16 -10.91 -31.11
C ALA A 332 18.67 -11.05 -30.87
N LEU A 333 19.30 -10.02 -30.30
CA LEU A 333 20.73 -9.97 -29.99
C LEU A 333 21.09 -10.99 -28.90
N GLU A 334 20.31 -11.06 -27.83
CA GLU A 334 20.49 -12.02 -26.75
C GLU A 334 20.44 -13.46 -27.28
N ARG A 335 19.42 -13.77 -28.10
CA ARG A 335 19.27 -15.10 -28.72
C ARG A 335 20.37 -15.41 -29.74
N SER A 336 21.08 -14.39 -30.21
CA SER A 336 22.25 -14.52 -31.09
C SER A 336 23.58 -14.51 -30.31
N GLY A 337 23.55 -14.49 -28.97
CA GLY A 337 24.73 -14.50 -28.11
C GLY A 337 25.45 -13.15 -27.94
N LYS A 338 24.89 -12.05 -28.47
CA LYS A 338 25.46 -10.69 -28.38
C LYS A 338 24.95 -9.98 -27.12
N LEU A 339 25.37 -10.49 -25.96
CA LEU A 339 24.78 -10.13 -24.66
C LEU A 339 25.03 -8.67 -24.26
N ASP A 340 26.22 -8.11 -24.53
CA ASP A 340 26.53 -6.72 -24.18
C ASP A 340 25.66 -5.72 -24.98
N GLU A 341 25.50 -5.96 -26.28
CA GLU A 341 24.61 -5.15 -27.13
C GLU A 341 23.14 -5.31 -26.70
N ALA A 342 22.73 -6.53 -26.35
CA ALA A 342 21.38 -6.77 -25.85
C ALA A 342 21.08 -5.97 -24.58
N ASN A 343 22.01 -5.94 -23.62
CA ASN A 343 21.88 -5.18 -22.38
C ASN A 343 21.70 -3.68 -22.65
N ALA A 344 22.49 -3.11 -23.57
CA ALA A 344 22.36 -1.71 -23.96
C ALA A 344 20.98 -1.41 -24.58
N HIS A 345 20.48 -2.29 -25.47
CA HIS A 345 19.17 -2.12 -26.07
C HIS A 345 18.01 -2.36 -25.08
N TYR A 346 18.15 -3.25 -24.09
CA TYR A 346 17.15 -3.38 -23.01
C TYR A 346 17.07 -2.10 -22.17
N GLN A 347 18.21 -1.48 -21.84
CA GLN A 347 18.23 -0.20 -21.12
C GLN A 347 17.56 0.91 -21.93
N GLN A 348 17.85 1.00 -23.24
CA GLN A 348 17.19 1.97 -24.12
C GLN A 348 15.68 1.72 -24.23
N ALA A 349 15.24 0.47 -24.26
CA ALA A 349 13.80 0.16 -24.28
C ALA A 349 13.09 0.63 -23.01
N LEU A 350 13.74 0.52 -21.84
CA LEU A 350 13.25 1.10 -20.59
C LEU A 350 13.22 2.63 -20.67
N ASP A 351 14.32 3.26 -21.07
CA ASP A 351 14.44 4.71 -21.09
C ASP A 351 13.51 5.36 -22.12
N PHE A 352 13.14 4.66 -23.19
CA PHE A 352 12.22 5.15 -24.22
C PHE A 352 10.75 4.78 -23.98
N ASP A 353 10.45 3.95 -22.98
CA ASP A 353 9.06 3.63 -22.61
C ASP A 353 8.27 4.92 -22.37
N THR A 354 7.09 5.03 -22.97
CA THR A 354 6.27 6.24 -22.84
C THR A 354 5.23 6.12 -21.74
N LEU A 355 5.05 4.93 -21.15
CA LEU A 355 4.32 4.71 -19.90
C LEU A 355 5.32 4.32 -18.80
N ARG A 356 5.90 5.35 -18.18
CA ARG A 356 7.09 5.26 -17.32
C ARG A 356 6.77 4.85 -15.87
N PHE A 357 6.48 3.57 -15.66
CA PHE A 357 6.30 2.99 -14.32
C PHE A 357 7.62 2.63 -13.62
N ARG A 358 8.64 2.26 -14.39
CA ARG A 358 9.95 1.79 -13.91
C ARG A 358 10.89 2.96 -13.64
N ALA A 359 11.77 2.81 -12.65
CA ALA A 359 12.93 3.67 -12.47
C ALA A 359 13.88 3.52 -13.67
N ASP A 360 14.06 4.60 -14.43
CA ASP A 360 14.93 4.63 -15.61
C ASP A 360 16.40 4.95 -15.26
N SER A 361 17.26 4.98 -16.29
CA SER A 361 18.69 5.27 -16.10
C SER A 361 18.95 6.64 -15.48
N HIS A 362 18.11 7.65 -15.77
CA HIS A 362 18.27 9.02 -15.28
C HIS A 362 17.98 9.10 -13.79
N LEU A 363 16.93 8.41 -13.32
CA LEU A 363 16.61 8.32 -11.90
C LEU A 363 17.70 7.61 -11.09
N ASN A 364 18.22 6.47 -11.57
CA ASN A 364 19.33 5.80 -10.89
C ASN A 364 20.63 6.63 -10.94
N ALA A 365 20.89 7.35 -12.04
CA ALA A 365 22.03 8.27 -12.13
C ALA A 365 21.92 9.44 -11.14
N ALA A 366 20.71 9.97 -10.89
CA ALA A 366 20.47 11.00 -9.88
C ALA A 366 20.83 10.49 -8.47
N LEU A 367 20.49 9.23 -8.15
CA LEU A 367 20.87 8.61 -6.87
C LEU A 367 22.38 8.44 -6.73
N HIS A 368 23.08 8.02 -7.79
CA HIS A 368 24.54 8.00 -7.79
C HIS A 368 25.15 9.37 -7.58
N HIS A 369 24.58 10.41 -8.19
CA HIS A 369 25.04 11.78 -7.98
C HIS A 369 24.86 12.22 -6.53
N LEU A 370 23.68 12.00 -5.94
CA LEU A 370 23.42 12.26 -4.51
C LEU A 370 24.41 11.52 -3.61
N ALA A 371 24.71 10.26 -3.90
CA ALA A 371 25.64 9.47 -3.12
C ALA A 371 27.08 10.02 -3.13
N ARG A 372 27.52 10.61 -4.26
CA ARG A 372 28.85 11.22 -4.38
C ARG A 372 28.96 12.55 -3.64
N THR A 373 27.85 13.24 -3.42
CA THR A 373 27.82 14.56 -2.76
C THR A 373 27.40 14.48 -1.30
N ALA A 374 26.79 13.37 -0.86
CA ALA A 374 26.41 13.14 0.53
C ALA A 374 27.65 12.97 1.44
N PRO A 375 27.65 13.54 2.66
CA PRO A 375 28.71 13.29 3.64
C PRO A 375 28.70 11.81 4.06
N ALA A 376 29.89 11.22 4.25
CA ALA A 376 30.03 9.81 4.59
C ALA A 376 29.48 9.40 5.97
N SER A 377 29.32 10.36 6.90
CA SER A 377 28.81 10.07 8.25
C SER A 377 27.32 9.77 8.24
N ASN A 378 26.92 8.69 8.92
CA ASN A 378 25.54 8.24 9.06
C ASN A 378 24.82 8.05 7.71
N PHE A 379 25.57 7.68 6.66
CA PHE A 379 25.04 7.48 5.32
C PHE A 379 25.72 6.29 4.63
N THR A 380 24.96 5.54 3.86
CA THR A 380 25.48 4.46 3.02
C THR A 380 24.70 4.43 1.72
N PHE A 381 25.42 4.27 0.62
CA PHE A 381 24.81 4.08 -0.70
C PHE A 381 25.00 2.63 -1.14
N VAL A 382 23.92 2.01 -1.62
CA VAL A 382 23.91 0.61 -2.08
C VAL A 382 23.41 0.56 -3.52
N ASP A 383 24.28 0.14 -4.44
CA ASP A 383 23.92 0.00 -5.84
C ASP A 383 23.29 -1.38 -6.12
N GLN A 384 22.00 -1.50 -5.78
CA GLN A 384 21.26 -2.72 -6.01
C GLN A 384 21.01 -2.99 -7.49
N ALA A 385 20.84 -1.96 -8.32
CA ALA A 385 20.69 -2.12 -9.77
C ALA A 385 21.91 -2.84 -10.38
N GLN A 386 23.13 -2.41 -10.01
CA GLN A 386 24.36 -3.08 -10.42
C GLN A 386 24.51 -4.49 -9.82
N ARG A 387 24.07 -4.69 -8.57
CA ARG A 387 24.07 -6.01 -7.94
C ARG A 387 23.15 -6.99 -8.67
N PHE A 388 21.97 -6.54 -9.09
CA PHE A 388 21.00 -7.34 -9.86
C PHE A 388 21.55 -7.69 -11.25
N LEU A 389 22.20 -6.74 -11.93
CA LEU A 389 22.93 -6.98 -13.18
C LEU A 389 24.01 -8.05 -13.00
N THR A 390 24.88 -7.91 -12.00
CA THR A 390 25.97 -8.85 -11.74
C THR A 390 25.44 -10.24 -11.38
N THR A 391 24.36 -10.32 -10.60
CA THR A 391 23.76 -11.60 -10.20
C THR A 391 23.02 -12.29 -11.36
N SER A 392 22.57 -11.52 -12.35
CA SER A 392 21.85 -12.05 -13.52
C SER A 392 22.80 -12.43 -14.67
N ALA A 393 24.09 -12.14 -14.52
CA ALA A 393 25.10 -12.41 -15.51
C ALA A 393 25.05 -13.89 -16.00
N PRO A 394 25.19 -14.11 -17.32
CA PRO A 394 25.60 -13.14 -18.32
C PRO A 394 24.43 -12.33 -18.94
N HIS A 395 23.20 -12.46 -18.42
CA HIS A 395 22.01 -11.78 -18.94
C HIS A 395 21.64 -10.54 -18.10
N SER A 396 20.78 -9.68 -18.67
CA SER A 396 20.10 -8.63 -17.90
C SER A 396 19.11 -9.22 -16.87
N PRO A 397 18.83 -8.50 -15.76
CA PRO A 397 17.84 -8.92 -14.77
C PRO A 397 16.44 -8.99 -15.37
N GLY A 398 15.72 -10.04 -15.00
CA GLY A 398 14.30 -10.21 -15.30
C GLY A 398 13.68 -11.29 -14.44
N TRP A 399 12.94 -12.23 -15.04
CA TRP A 399 12.21 -13.30 -14.35
C TRP A 399 13.02 -14.24 -13.43
N ASN A 400 14.36 -14.15 -13.45
CA ASN A 400 15.22 -14.82 -12.48
C ASN A 400 15.18 -14.19 -11.07
N LEU A 401 14.79 -12.91 -10.96
CA LEU A 401 14.76 -12.14 -9.71
C LEU A 401 13.49 -11.29 -9.54
N LEU A 402 12.71 -11.11 -10.62
CA LEU A 402 11.50 -10.28 -10.64
C LEU A 402 10.31 -11.10 -11.12
N LEU A 403 9.13 -10.77 -10.62
CA LEU A 403 7.88 -11.40 -11.04
C LEU A 403 7.31 -10.73 -12.30
N GLU A 404 7.54 -9.43 -12.46
CA GLU A 404 7.04 -8.61 -13.55
C GLU A 404 7.94 -7.36 -13.73
N HIS A 405 7.42 -6.17 -14.04
CA HIS A 405 8.24 -5.00 -14.38
C HIS A 405 9.11 -4.45 -13.23
N VAL A 406 8.68 -4.57 -11.96
CA VAL A 406 9.34 -3.94 -10.79
C VAL A 406 9.30 -4.76 -9.49
N HIS A 407 8.40 -5.74 -9.37
CA HIS A 407 8.21 -6.52 -8.14
C HIS A 407 9.13 -7.72 -8.11
N PHE A 408 9.75 -7.94 -6.96
CA PHE A 408 10.76 -8.96 -6.75
C PHE A 408 10.13 -10.30 -6.42
N ASP A 409 10.72 -11.37 -6.91
CA ASP A 409 10.41 -12.71 -6.40
C ASP A 409 11.14 -12.94 -5.06
N PHE A 410 11.05 -14.16 -4.52
CA PHE A 410 11.76 -14.50 -3.29
C PHE A 410 13.27 -14.22 -3.37
N MET A 411 13.91 -14.59 -4.48
CA MET A 411 15.36 -14.40 -4.62
C MET A 411 15.72 -12.91 -4.78
N GLY A 412 14.92 -12.14 -5.52
CA GLY A 412 15.11 -10.70 -5.61
C GLY A 412 14.98 -10.00 -4.25
N ASN A 413 13.97 -10.36 -3.45
CA ASN A 413 13.82 -9.86 -2.08
C ASN A 413 14.99 -10.26 -1.18
N TYR A 414 15.45 -11.51 -1.28
CA TYR A 414 16.64 -11.98 -0.56
C TYR A 414 17.90 -11.20 -0.92
N LEU A 415 18.14 -10.92 -2.21
CA LEU A 415 19.31 -10.15 -2.64
C LEU A 415 19.29 -8.73 -2.08
N LEU A 416 18.13 -8.07 -2.10
CA LEU A 416 17.96 -6.75 -1.52
C LEU A 416 18.22 -6.78 -0.01
N ALA A 417 17.52 -7.67 0.69
CA ALA A 417 17.57 -7.78 2.14
C ALA A 417 18.96 -8.16 2.65
N SER A 418 19.63 -9.14 2.04
CA SER A 418 20.99 -9.55 2.42
C SER A 418 22.02 -8.46 2.17
N SER A 419 21.84 -7.66 1.11
CA SER A 419 22.66 -6.48 0.87
C SER A 419 22.49 -5.45 1.98
N PHE A 420 21.24 -5.09 2.30
CA PHE A 420 20.98 -4.12 3.36
C PHE A 420 21.41 -4.62 4.73
N ALA A 421 21.12 -5.87 5.07
CA ALA A 421 21.54 -6.50 6.32
C ALA A 421 23.06 -6.44 6.48
N ARG A 422 23.83 -6.76 5.42
CA ARG A 422 25.29 -6.66 5.46
C ARG A 422 25.78 -5.23 5.73
N HIS A 423 25.17 -4.23 5.08
CA HIS A 423 25.54 -2.83 5.31
C HIS A 423 25.16 -2.35 6.71
N ILE A 424 24.02 -2.80 7.25
CA ILE A 424 23.60 -2.51 8.64
C ILE A 424 24.56 -3.16 9.63
N LEU A 425 24.93 -4.43 9.44
CA LEU A 425 25.91 -5.09 10.30
C LEU A 425 27.27 -4.39 10.25
N ASN A 426 27.68 -3.86 9.10
CA ASN A 426 28.93 -3.10 8.97
C ASN A 426 28.93 -1.77 9.74
N THR A 427 27.76 -1.23 10.11
CA THR A 427 27.71 -0.06 11.03
C THR A 427 27.89 -0.45 12.49
N MET A 428 27.93 -1.75 12.79
CA MET A 428 28.09 -2.33 14.12
C MET A 428 29.41 -3.12 14.18
N PRO A 429 30.51 -2.53 14.68
CA PRO A 429 31.84 -3.13 14.62
C PRO A 429 31.92 -4.57 15.14
N ASP A 430 31.21 -4.87 16.24
CA ASP A 430 31.20 -6.20 16.87
C ASP A 430 30.44 -7.27 16.07
N HIS A 431 29.66 -6.87 15.05
CA HIS A 431 28.78 -7.75 14.28
C HIS A 431 29.01 -7.68 12.77
N ALA A 432 30.01 -6.92 12.29
CA ALA A 432 30.27 -6.74 10.85
C ALA A 432 30.47 -8.09 10.11
N GLU A 433 31.09 -9.07 10.78
CA GLU A 433 31.35 -10.41 10.24
C GLU A 433 30.25 -11.44 10.55
N ALA A 434 29.13 -11.05 11.19
CA ALA A 434 28.06 -11.98 11.53
C ALA A 434 27.51 -12.67 10.26
N PRO A 435 27.34 -14.00 10.26
CA PRO A 435 26.85 -14.72 9.10
C PRO A 435 25.38 -14.39 8.84
N LEU A 436 25.01 -14.29 7.56
CA LEU A 436 23.61 -14.19 7.14
C LEU A 436 23.12 -15.58 6.75
N LEU A 437 21.83 -15.85 6.98
CA LEU A 437 21.20 -17.10 6.56
C LEU A 437 21.25 -17.24 5.04
N ASP A 438 21.46 -18.46 4.56
CA ASP A 438 21.30 -18.77 3.14
C ASP A 438 19.81 -18.73 2.74
N PRO A 439 19.49 -18.63 1.43
CA PRO A 439 18.12 -18.51 0.95
C PRO A 439 17.19 -19.65 1.37
N ALA A 440 17.68 -20.89 1.45
CA ALA A 440 16.84 -22.04 1.79
C ALA A 440 16.48 -22.01 3.28
N THR A 441 17.46 -21.71 4.14
CA THR A 441 17.21 -21.56 5.58
C THR A 441 16.29 -20.38 5.85
N LEU A 442 16.49 -19.24 5.19
CA LEU A 442 15.61 -18.08 5.33
C LEU A 442 14.16 -18.40 4.90
N ALA A 443 13.98 -19.09 3.77
CA ALA A 443 12.67 -19.48 3.27
C ALA A 443 11.88 -20.26 4.34
N VAL A 444 12.54 -21.21 4.99
CA VAL A 444 11.95 -21.99 6.10
C VAL A 444 11.58 -21.07 7.27
N GLN A 445 12.48 -20.19 7.70
CA GLN A 445 12.23 -19.32 8.85
C GLN A 445 11.08 -18.32 8.66
N ILE A 446 10.85 -17.86 7.42
CA ILE A 446 9.76 -16.94 7.11
C ILE A 446 8.49 -17.63 6.62
N GLY A 447 8.48 -18.97 6.53
CA GLY A 447 7.31 -19.73 6.10
C GLY A 447 7.05 -19.72 4.59
N TYR A 448 8.08 -19.52 3.75
CA TYR A 448 7.95 -19.48 2.31
C TYR A 448 8.19 -20.84 1.61
N PRO A 449 7.36 -21.21 0.61
CA PRO A 449 6.09 -20.61 0.22
C PRO A 449 4.96 -21.10 1.13
N ASN A 450 3.82 -20.41 1.08
CA ASN A 450 2.58 -20.81 1.74
C ASN A 450 1.35 -20.41 0.92
N PHE A 451 0.15 -20.56 1.48
CA PHE A 451 -1.11 -20.22 0.81
C PHE A 451 -1.20 -18.75 0.39
N THR A 452 -0.72 -17.78 1.19
CA THR A 452 -0.75 -16.37 0.80
C THR A 452 0.17 -16.08 -0.38
N THR A 453 1.26 -16.84 -0.50
CA THR A 453 2.14 -16.79 -1.66
C THR A 453 1.40 -17.20 -2.95
N ILE A 454 0.58 -18.25 -2.88
CA ILE A 454 -0.21 -18.73 -4.03
C ILE A 454 -1.28 -17.69 -4.40
N GLU A 455 -2.00 -17.17 -3.41
CA GLU A 455 -3.00 -16.12 -3.63
C GLU A 455 -2.38 -14.86 -4.25
N ALA A 456 -1.16 -14.51 -3.82
CA ALA A 456 -0.42 -13.38 -4.39
C ALA A 456 -0.08 -13.59 -5.87
N MET A 457 0.26 -14.81 -6.28
CA MET A 457 0.44 -15.14 -7.69
C MET A 457 -0.86 -15.02 -8.48
N GLY A 458 -2.01 -15.42 -7.89
CA GLY A 458 -3.33 -15.21 -8.50
C GLY A 458 -3.67 -13.74 -8.70
N ARG A 459 -3.48 -12.90 -7.67
CA ARG A 459 -3.66 -11.44 -7.78
C ARG A 459 -2.73 -10.82 -8.83
N LEU A 460 -1.51 -11.34 -8.92
CA LEU A 460 -0.55 -10.88 -9.92
C LEU A 460 -1.00 -11.25 -11.34
N LEU A 461 -1.52 -12.46 -11.53
CA LEU A 461 -2.09 -12.91 -12.80
C LEU A 461 -3.25 -12.01 -13.23
N ASP A 462 -4.19 -11.72 -12.32
CA ASP A 462 -5.31 -10.81 -12.59
C ASP A 462 -4.81 -9.42 -13.01
N MET A 463 -3.76 -8.92 -12.35
CA MET A 463 -3.16 -7.62 -12.66
C MET A 463 -2.55 -7.59 -14.07
N VAL A 464 -1.79 -8.61 -14.47
CA VAL A 464 -1.12 -8.63 -15.77
C VAL A 464 -2.06 -8.98 -16.93
N GLN A 465 -3.26 -9.46 -16.65
CA GLN A 465 -4.32 -9.63 -17.66
C GLN A 465 -5.05 -8.33 -18.01
N ALA A 466 -4.77 -7.24 -17.28
CA ALA A 466 -5.33 -5.92 -17.51
C ALA A 466 -4.35 -5.00 -18.28
N PRO A 467 -4.85 -4.01 -19.06
CA PRO A 467 -4.00 -2.94 -19.59
C PRO A 467 -3.20 -2.22 -18.48
N PRO A 468 -1.99 -1.71 -18.76
CA PRO A 468 -1.29 -1.72 -20.05
C PRO A 468 -0.53 -3.01 -20.39
N PHE A 469 -0.51 -4.03 -19.52
CA PHE A 469 0.25 -5.27 -19.76
C PHE A 469 -0.19 -5.99 -21.03
N THR A 470 -1.49 -5.96 -21.35
CA THR A 470 -2.05 -6.54 -22.58
C THR A 470 -1.48 -5.94 -23.87
N GLY A 471 -0.86 -4.75 -23.81
CA GLY A 471 -0.21 -4.10 -24.93
C GLY A 471 1.26 -4.50 -25.14
N GLN A 472 1.87 -5.21 -24.18
CA GLN A 472 3.28 -5.60 -24.25
C GLN A 472 3.52 -6.66 -25.31
N SER A 473 4.61 -6.51 -26.08
CA SER A 473 4.99 -7.45 -27.15
C SER A 473 5.31 -8.86 -26.63
N ASN A 474 5.64 -9.00 -25.35
CA ASN A 474 5.90 -10.28 -24.68
C ASN A 474 4.79 -10.72 -23.70
N HIS A 475 3.57 -10.15 -23.78
CA HIS A 475 2.47 -10.38 -22.83
C HIS A 475 2.15 -11.87 -22.61
N SER A 476 2.05 -12.67 -23.68
CA SER A 476 1.79 -14.11 -23.55
C SER A 476 2.87 -14.83 -22.76
N GLY A 477 4.14 -14.45 -22.94
CA GLY A 477 5.25 -15.01 -22.19
C GLY A 477 5.20 -14.63 -20.71
N LEU A 478 4.73 -13.43 -20.37
CA LEU A 478 4.53 -12.98 -18.99
C LEU A 478 3.45 -13.82 -18.29
N ILE A 479 2.31 -14.06 -18.95
CA ILE A 479 1.25 -14.94 -18.44
C ILE A 479 1.80 -16.35 -18.20
N ASP A 480 2.43 -16.95 -19.21
CA ASP A 480 3.02 -18.29 -19.12
C ASP A 480 4.07 -18.40 -18.00
N PHE A 481 4.81 -17.34 -17.72
CA PHE A 481 5.78 -17.29 -16.64
C PHE A 481 5.09 -17.28 -15.28
N ILE A 482 4.12 -16.37 -15.07
CA ILE A 482 3.39 -16.24 -13.80
C ILE A 482 2.63 -17.53 -13.50
N ASP A 483 1.95 -18.12 -14.49
CA ASP A 483 1.19 -19.36 -14.33
C ASP A 483 2.09 -20.54 -13.93
N ARG A 484 3.20 -20.74 -14.65
CA ARG A 484 4.15 -21.82 -14.32
C ARG A 484 4.81 -21.62 -12.96
N ARG A 485 5.14 -20.38 -12.60
CA ARG A 485 5.69 -20.04 -11.29
C ARG A 485 4.67 -20.31 -10.19
N GLY A 486 3.42 -19.91 -10.38
CA GLY A 486 2.30 -20.18 -9.47
C GLY A 486 2.06 -21.67 -9.27
N ALA A 487 2.01 -22.44 -10.36
CA ALA A 487 1.86 -23.90 -10.31
C ALA A 487 3.03 -24.59 -9.58
N SER A 488 4.27 -24.13 -9.82
CA SER A 488 5.45 -24.64 -9.11
C SER A 488 5.40 -24.33 -7.61
N LEU A 489 4.96 -23.13 -7.23
CA LEU A 489 4.78 -22.75 -5.83
C LEU A 489 3.67 -23.57 -5.17
N ALA A 490 2.53 -23.75 -5.84
CA ALA A 490 1.44 -24.59 -5.36
C ALA A 490 1.90 -26.04 -5.12
N ALA A 491 2.68 -26.62 -6.04
CA ALA A 491 3.25 -27.95 -5.85
C ALA A 491 4.23 -28.03 -4.67
N ARG A 492 4.96 -26.95 -4.36
CA ARG A 492 5.88 -26.88 -3.21
C ARG A 492 5.16 -26.69 -1.88
N VAL A 493 4.04 -25.96 -1.87
CA VAL A 493 3.19 -25.82 -0.68
C VAL A 493 2.57 -27.17 -0.30
N GLY A 494 2.12 -27.92 -1.31
CA GLY A 494 1.65 -29.29 -1.12
C GLY A 494 0.41 -29.40 -0.23
N ASP A 495 0.21 -30.57 0.35
CA ASP A 495 -0.93 -30.86 1.21
C ASP A 495 -0.82 -30.17 2.57
N VAL A 496 -1.97 -29.66 3.05
CA VAL A 496 -2.07 -28.87 4.29
C VAL A 496 -1.55 -29.65 5.50
N ASP A 497 -1.82 -30.96 5.58
CA ASP A 497 -1.37 -31.81 6.69
C ASP A 497 0.16 -31.86 6.81
N VAL A 498 0.83 -32.04 5.68
CA VAL A 498 2.30 -32.09 5.61
C VAL A 498 2.88 -30.73 6.01
N LEU A 499 2.26 -29.64 5.55
CA LEU A 499 2.72 -28.29 5.89
C LEU A 499 2.55 -27.98 7.39
N ILE A 500 1.45 -28.40 8.00
CA ILE A 500 1.23 -28.26 9.44
C ILE A 500 2.30 -29.02 10.22
N GLU A 501 2.63 -30.26 9.83
CA GLU A 501 3.70 -31.05 10.47
C GLU A 501 5.05 -30.33 10.37
N GLN A 502 5.41 -29.87 9.17
CA GLN A 502 6.67 -29.15 8.93
C GLN A 502 6.78 -27.87 9.77
N ARG A 503 5.71 -27.06 9.81
CA ARG A 503 5.67 -25.81 10.59
C ARG A 503 5.67 -26.07 12.09
N SER A 504 4.95 -27.09 12.55
CA SER A 504 4.94 -27.49 13.96
C SER A 504 6.33 -27.91 14.42
N LYS A 505 7.04 -28.71 13.63
CA LYS A 505 8.42 -29.12 13.92
C LYS A 505 9.38 -27.93 13.97
N LEU A 506 9.23 -26.96 13.05
CA LEU A 506 10.06 -25.75 13.05
C LEU A 506 9.84 -24.90 14.30
N LEU A 507 8.61 -24.84 14.81
CA LEU A 507 8.28 -24.11 16.03
C LEU A 507 8.83 -24.77 17.31
N GLU A 508 9.35 -26.00 17.24
CA GLU A 508 10.12 -26.59 18.34
C GLU A 508 11.45 -25.86 18.54
N THR A 509 12.07 -25.36 17.47
CA THR A 509 13.33 -24.60 17.52
C THR A 509 13.12 -23.08 17.53
N LEU A 510 11.98 -22.61 17.01
CA LEU A 510 11.62 -21.19 16.94
C LEU A 510 10.31 -20.88 17.70
N PRO A 511 10.19 -21.20 19.00
CA PRO A 511 8.90 -21.22 19.71
C PRO A 511 8.20 -19.86 19.79
N ASN A 512 8.95 -18.76 19.69
CA ASN A 512 8.44 -17.39 19.80
C ASN A 512 8.17 -16.73 18.43
N LYS A 513 8.34 -17.46 17.32
CA LYS A 513 8.15 -16.90 15.97
C LYS A 513 6.66 -16.80 15.65
N TRP A 514 6.06 -15.66 16.00
CA TRP A 514 4.61 -15.45 15.96
C TRP A 514 4.04 -15.55 14.55
N GLU A 515 4.79 -15.24 13.50
CA GLU A 515 4.31 -15.29 12.12
C GLU A 515 4.07 -16.74 11.68
N LEU A 516 4.90 -17.68 12.13
CA LEU A 516 4.70 -19.11 11.88
C LEU A 516 3.49 -19.65 12.66
N HIS A 517 3.25 -19.14 13.88
CA HIS A 517 2.01 -19.44 14.60
C HIS A 517 0.79 -18.83 13.91
N PHE A 518 0.92 -17.65 13.31
CA PHE A 518 -0.15 -17.02 12.54
C PHE A 518 -0.48 -17.81 11.27
N GLU A 519 0.55 -18.30 10.56
CA GLU A 519 0.39 -19.23 9.44
C GLU A 519 -0.30 -20.52 9.89
N LEU A 520 0.18 -21.17 10.96
CA LEU A 520 -0.47 -22.36 11.51
C LEU A 520 -1.95 -22.12 11.84
N ALA A 521 -2.30 -20.95 12.38
CA ALA A 521 -3.68 -20.60 12.65
C ALA A 521 -4.53 -20.59 11.36
N ALA A 522 -4.00 -20.07 10.25
CA ALA A 522 -4.67 -20.10 8.96
C ALA A 522 -4.80 -21.54 8.42
N LEU A 523 -3.76 -22.36 8.57
CA LEU A 523 -3.76 -23.77 8.16
C LEU A 523 -4.80 -24.59 8.92
N TYR A 524 -4.84 -24.46 10.25
CA TYR A 524 -5.85 -25.13 11.07
C TYR A 524 -7.28 -24.68 10.72
N ARG A 525 -7.49 -23.38 10.45
CA ARG A 525 -8.79 -22.89 9.98
C ARG A 525 -9.21 -23.52 8.65
N HIS A 526 -8.27 -23.69 7.70
CA HIS A 526 -8.54 -24.37 6.44
C HIS A 526 -8.96 -25.84 6.65
N GLN A 527 -8.42 -26.51 7.66
CA GLN A 527 -8.83 -27.86 8.06
C GLN A 527 -10.09 -27.92 8.93
N ASN A 528 -10.72 -26.78 9.22
CA ASN A 528 -11.79 -26.65 10.21
C ASN A 528 -11.40 -27.06 11.64
N ASP A 529 -10.11 -27.07 11.98
CA ASP A 529 -9.62 -27.26 13.35
C ASP A 529 -9.62 -25.92 14.11
N ALA A 530 -10.78 -25.58 14.70
CA ALA A 530 -10.92 -24.36 15.49
C ALA A 530 -10.04 -24.36 16.76
N ALA A 531 -9.76 -25.53 17.34
CA ALA A 531 -8.99 -25.65 18.58
C ALA A 531 -7.50 -25.41 18.32
N GLY A 532 -6.95 -26.05 17.28
CA GLY A 532 -5.59 -25.80 16.79
C GLY A 532 -5.39 -24.35 16.39
N ALA A 533 -6.34 -23.79 15.63
CA ALA A 533 -6.30 -22.39 15.21
C ALA A 533 -6.26 -21.42 16.40
N LYS A 534 -7.12 -21.61 17.40
CA LYS A 534 -7.13 -20.79 18.62
C LYS A 534 -5.79 -20.92 19.37
N LYS A 535 -5.29 -22.14 19.56
CA LYS A 535 -4.01 -22.37 20.27
C LYS A 535 -2.84 -21.66 19.60
N ALA A 536 -2.82 -21.65 18.26
CA ALA A 536 -1.83 -20.94 17.48
C ALA A 536 -1.98 -19.41 17.63
N LEU A 537 -3.21 -18.87 17.55
CA LEU A 537 -3.47 -17.44 17.82
C LEU A 537 -3.11 -17.01 19.25
N ASP A 538 -3.28 -17.89 20.25
CA ASP A 538 -2.84 -17.64 21.62
C ASP A 538 -1.31 -17.51 21.73
N LYS A 539 -0.55 -18.13 20.82
CA LYS A 539 0.90 -17.93 20.72
C LYS A 539 1.23 -16.63 20.00
N VAL A 540 0.49 -16.28 18.95
CA VAL A 540 0.63 -14.99 18.26
C VAL A 540 0.43 -13.84 19.24
N LEU A 541 -0.69 -13.80 19.96
CA LEU A 541 -1.05 -12.70 20.85
C LEU A 541 -0.22 -12.62 22.14
N ARG A 542 0.58 -13.66 22.44
CA ARG A 542 1.58 -13.60 23.50
C ARG A 542 2.86 -12.90 23.04
N ALA A 543 3.28 -13.14 21.80
CA ALA A 543 4.48 -12.56 21.23
C ALA A 543 4.24 -11.18 20.57
N ASN A 544 3.04 -10.97 20.02
CA ASN A 544 2.58 -9.71 19.43
C ASN A 544 1.15 -9.38 19.92
N PRO A 545 1.01 -8.82 21.13
CA PRO A 545 -0.30 -8.54 21.75
C PRO A 545 -1.16 -7.51 21.00
N HIS A 546 -0.56 -6.74 20.11
CA HIS A 546 -1.23 -5.67 19.34
C HIS A 546 -1.63 -6.14 17.94
N HIS A 547 -1.45 -7.43 17.62
CA HIS A 547 -1.78 -7.97 16.31
C HIS A 547 -3.30 -8.02 16.08
N ARG A 548 -3.85 -6.92 15.55
CA ARG A 548 -5.28 -6.71 15.30
C ARG A 548 -5.95 -7.88 14.61
N GLN A 549 -5.36 -8.40 13.53
CA GLN A 549 -5.95 -9.49 12.76
C GLN A 549 -6.11 -10.76 13.60
N SER A 550 -5.14 -11.05 14.49
CA SER A 550 -5.25 -12.20 15.40
C SER A 550 -6.32 -12.01 16.47
N LEU A 551 -6.52 -10.78 16.96
CA LEU A 551 -7.62 -10.47 17.90
C LEU A 551 -8.98 -10.73 17.24
N LEU A 552 -9.20 -10.20 16.02
CA LEU A 552 -10.44 -10.39 15.28
C LEU A 552 -10.72 -11.85 14.97
N LEU A 553 -9.71 -12.59 14.49
CA LEU A 553 -9.83 -14.02 14.19
C LEU A 553 -10.09 -14.87 15.43
N ARG A 554 -9.44 -14.56 16.56
CA ARG A 554 -9.65 -15.31 17.81
C ARG A 554 -11.03 -15.02 18.39
N ALA A 555 -11.49 -13.77 18.33
CA ALA A 555 -12.85 -13.40 18.72
C ALA A 555 -13.92 -14.16 17.90
N GLU A 556 -13.72 -14.30 16.58
CA GLU A 556 -14.59 -15.11 15.72
C GLU A 556 -14.65 -16.58 16.19
N LEU A 557 -13.50 -17.20 16.48
CA LEU A 557 -13.41 -18.58 16.95
C LEU A 557 -14.05 -18.76 18.35
N LEU A 558 -13.80 -17.84 19.27
CA LEU A 558 -14.37 -17.84 20.62
C LEU A 558 -15.90 -17.70 20.57
N SER A 559 -16.40 -16.80 19.74
CA SER A 559 -17.84 -16.63 19.53
C SER A 559 -18.51 -17.91 19.01
N ARG A 560 -17.88 -18.63 18.06
CA ARG A 560 -18.38 -19.92 17.57
C ARG A 560 -18.40 -20.98 18.68
N ALA A 561 -17.44 -20.94 19.60
CA ALA A 561 -17.39 -21.77 20.79
C ALA A 561 -18.32 -21.30 21.92
N ARG A 562 -19.11 -20.23 21.70
CA ARG A 562 -20.00 -19.57 22.68
C ARG A 562 -19.28 -18.94 23.88
N ASP A 563 -17.97 -18.72 23.78
CA ASP A 563 -17.21 -17.90 24.73
C ASP A 563 -17.32 -16.42 24.33
N PHE A 564 -18.47 -15.82 24.62
CA PHE A 564 -18.74 -14.44 24.26
C PHE A 564 -17.98 -13.43 25.12
N SER A 565 -17.63 -13.79 26.36
CA SER A 565 -16.82 -12.92 27.24
C SER A 565 -15.39 -12.81 26.72
N GLY A 566 -14.74 -13.93 26.39
CA GLY A 566 -13.42 -13.92 25.76
C GLY A 566 -13.43 -13.23 24.39
N ALA A 567 -14.47 -13.44 23.59
CA ALA A 567 -14.61 -12.76 22.31
C ALA A 567 -14.75 -11.24 22.46
N ALA A 568 -15.54 -10.77 23.44
CA ALA A 568 -15.71 -9.34 23.73
C ALA A 568 -14.37 -8.69 24.13
N GLN A 569 -13.59 -9.32 25.01
CA GLN A 569 -12.27 -8.82 25.42
C GLN A 569 -11.31 -8.65 24.23
N ASP A 570 -11.33 -9.58 23.28
CA ASP A 570 -10.50 -9.46 22.07
C ASP A 570 -10.97 -8.32 21.16
N LEU A 571 -12.29 -8.10 21.04
CA LEU A 571 -12.82 -6.99 20.24
C LEU A 571 -12.56 -5.63 20.88
N GLU A 572 -12.70 -5.49 22.21
CA GLU A 572 -12.31 -4.28 22.95
C GLU A 572 -10.85 -3.89 22.63
N ARG A 573 -9.95 -4.87 22.69
CA ARG A 573 -8.55 -4.66 22.34
C ARG A 573 -8.38 -4.32 20.86
N ALA A 574 -9.10 -4.98 19.96
CA ALA A 574 -9.01 -4.70 18.53
C ALA A 574 -9.44 -3.26 18.18
N LEU A 575 -10.46 -2.73 18.87
CA LEU A 575 -10.98 -1.38 18.68
C LEU A 575 -9.92 -0.29 18.95
N LEU A 576 -8.94 -0.55 19.82
CA LEU A 576 -7.82 0.37 20.06
C LEU A 576 -6.95 0.64 18.81
N TYR A 577 -7.07 -0.19 17.77
CA TYR A 577 -6.24 -0.13 16.55
C TYR A 577 -7.08 0.05 15.26
N LEU A 578 -8.37 0.41 15.38
CA LEU A 578 -9.34 0.48 14.27
C LEU A 578 -9.77 1.91 13.91
N THR A 579 -8.99 2.91 14.30
CA THR A 579 -9.39 4.33 14.24
C THR A 579 -9.83 4.83 12.85
N TYR A 580 -9.29 4.28 11.76
CA TYR A 580 -9.45 4.85 10.41
C TYR A 580 -10.25 3.99 9.42
N ASP A 581 -10.71 2.80 9.83
CA ASP A 581 -11.57 1.91 9.03
C ASP A 581 -12.99 1.94 9.58
N ALA A 582 -13.76 3.00 9.26
CA ALA A 582 -15.11 3.21 9.79
C ALA A 582 -16.05 2.01 9.56
N PRO A 583 -16.07 1.35 8.37
CA PRO A 583 -16.85 0.14 8.19
C PRO A 583 -16.43 -1.00 9.13
N LEU A 584 -15.14 -1.29 9.26
CA LEU A 584 -14.66 -2.36 10.14
C LEU A 584 -14.84 -2.00 11.63
N LEU A 585 -14.68 -0.73 11.99
CA LEU A 585 -14.92 -0.20 13.33
C LEU A 585 -16.38 -0.41 13.73
N ALA A 586 -17.33 0.02 12.89
CA ALA A 586 -18.76 -0.18 13.13
C ALA A 586 -19.11 -1.69 13.16
N GLN A 587 -18.56 -2.51 12.27
CA GLN A 587 -18.76 -3.96 12.32
C GLN A 587 -18.25 -4.56 13.64
N THR A 588 -17.09 -4.13 14.10
CA THR A 588 -16.44 -4.61 15.34
C THR A 588 -17.23 -4.18 16.57
N GLN A 589 -17.66 -2.92 16.66
CA GLN A 589 -18.55 -2.43 17.72
C GLN A 589 -19.88 -3.19 17.74
N GLY A 590 -20.48 -3.44 16.57
CA GLY A 590 -21.73 -4.20 16.46
C GLY A 590 -21.58 -5.64 16.96
N ALA A 591 -20.46 -6.29 16.65
CA ALA A 591 -20.13 -7.62 17.16
C ALA A 591 -19.87 -7.58 18.67
N LEU A 592 -19.11 -6.61 19.17
CA LEU A 592 -18.82 -6.42 20.59
C LEU A 592 -20.09 -6.25 21.42
N GLY A 593 -20.98 -5.34 21.00
CA GLY A 593 -22.25 -5.11 21.66
C GLY A 593 -23.12 -6.39 21.70
N SER A 594 -23.17 -7.13 20.59
CA SER A 594 -23.82 -8.44 20.55
C SER A 594 -23.18 -9.45 21.52
N TYR A 595 -21.86 -9.51 21.63
CA TYR A 595 -21.17 -10.44 22.53
C TYR A 595 -21.35 -10.09 24.01
N TYR A 596 -21.42 -8.81 24.37
CA TYR A 596 -21.81 -8.39 25.71
C TYR A 596 -23.23 -8.84 26.06
N LEU A 597 -24.21 -8.62 25.18
CA LEU A 597 -25.58 -9.08 25.43
C LEU A 597 -25.65 -10.60 25.60
N ASN A 598 -24.92 -11.36 24.78
CA ASN A 598 -24.87 -12.84 24.88
C ASN A 598 -24.05 -13.34 26.09
N SER A 599 -23.28 -12.49 26.76
CA SER A 599 -22.56 -12.78 28.01
C SER A 599 -23.22 -12.12 29.23
N GLU A 600 -24.49 -11.72 29.11
CA GLU A 600 -25.30 -11.11 30.17
C GLU A 600 -24.79 -9.74 30.67
N GLN A 601 -23.85 -9.13 29.96
CA GLN A 601 -23.36 -7.77 30.18
C GLN A 601 -24.28 -6.75 29.47
N PHE A 602 -25.53 -6.70 29.91
CA PHE A 602 -26.61 -6.04 29.16
C PHE A 602 -26.43 -4.54 28.96
N ASP A 603 -25.95 -3.84 29.99
CA ASP A 603 -25.79 -2.38 29.96
C ASP A 603 -24.68 -1.99 28.99
N GLN A 604 -23.51 -2.63 29.10
CA GLN A 604 -22.37 -2.43 28.18
C GLN A 604 -22.75 -2.78 26.73
N GLY A 605 -23.46 -3.89 26.52
CA GLY A 605 -23.92 -4.29 25.19
C GLY A 605 -24.88 -3.28 24.57
N THR A 606 -25.80 -2.74 25.36
CA THR A 606 -26.73 -1.71 24.91
C THR A 606 -26.00 -0.40 24.61
N GLU A 607 -25.09 0.02 25.49
CA GLU A 607 -24.30 1.24 25.35
C GLU A 607 -23.46 1.23 24.07
N VAL A 608 -22.71 0.14 23.81
CA VAL A 608 -21.89 0.00 22.61
C VAL A 608 -22.72 0.04 21.33
N LEU A 609 -23.89 -0.63 21.31
CA LEU A 609 -24.75 -0.64 20.12
C LEU A 609 -25.39 0.73 19.86
N LEU A 610 -25.78 1.47 20.90
CA LEU A 610 -26.28 2.84 20.76
C LEU A 610 -25.17 3.80 20.32
N ALA A 611 -23.98 3.68 20.91
CA ALA A 611 -22.82 4.47 20.51
C ALA A 611 -22.47 4.26 19.03
N LEU A 612 -22.49 3.02 18.53
CA LEU A 612 -22.32 2.71 17.11
C LEU A 612 -23.34 3.43 16.23
N ILE A 613 -24.61 3.46 16.64
CA ILE A 613 -25.69 4.08 15.87
C ILE A 613 -25.46 5.61 15.78
N ASP A 614 -25.05 6.23 16.88
CA ASP A 614 -24.83 7.67 16.97
C ASP A 614 -23.54 8.10 16.28
N GLN A 615 -22.46 7.33 16.41
CA GLN A 615 -21.13 7.66 15.89
C GLN A 615 -20.98 7.32 14.40
N HIS A 616 -21.68 6.28 13.91
CA HIS A 616 -21.54 5.78 12.54
C HIS A 616 -22.87 5.69 11.77
N PRO A 617 -23.69 6.76 11.71
CA PRO A 617 -25.00 6.71 11.07
C PRO A 617 -24.94 6.49 9.55
N LEU A 618 -23.74 6.63 8.94
CA LEU A 618 -23.53 6.37 7.52
C LEU A 618 -23.25 4.89 7.21
N GLU A 619 -22.88 4.08 8.21
CA GLU A 619 -22.62 2.64 8.08
C GLU A 619 -23.93 1.85 8.17
N ILE A 620 -24.80 2.03 7.17
CA ILE A 620 -26.21 1.63 7.17
C ILE A 620 -26.39 0.16 7.57
N GLU A 621 -25.58 -0.75 7.04
CA GLU A 621 -25.69 -2.16 7.36
C GLU A 621 -25.44 -2.45 8.85
N SER A 622 -24.38 -1.85 9.41
CA SER A 622 -23.99 -2.01 10.82
C SER A 622 -25.05 -1.40 11.74
N VAL A 623 -25.58 -0.22 11.41
CA VAL A 623 -26.67 0.44 12.15
C VAL A 623 -27.93 -0.42 12.18
N LEU A 624 -28.36 -0.94 11.02
CA LEU A 624 -29.54 -1.82 10.94
C LEU A 624 -29.32 -3.13 11.71
N ARG A 625 -28.10 -3.69 11.69
CA ARG A 625 -27.74 -4.85 12.52
C ARG A 625 -27.82 -4.52 14.00
N ALA A 626 -27.32 -3.37 14.45
CA ALA A 626 -27.37 -2.92 15.84
C ALA A 626 -28.80 -2.77 16.36
N TYR A 627 -29.68 -2.06 15.62
CA TYR A 627 -31.10 -1.99 15.96
C TYR A 627 -31.76 -3.36 16.02
N GLY A 628 -31.46 -4.24 15.04
CA GLY A 628 -31.96 -5.61 15.04
C GLY A 628 -31.57 -6.39 16.30
N THR A 629 -30.33 -6.23 16.75
CA THR A 629 -29.81 -6.85 17.98
C THR A 629 -30.50 -6.29 19.22
N LEU A 630 -30.59 -4.96 19.36
CA LEU A 630 -31.27 -4.29 20.48
C LEU A 630 -32.75 -4.68 20.58
N ILE A 631 -33.46 -4.71 19.46
CA ILE A 631 -34.86 -5.12 19.41
C ILE A 631 -35.02 -6.58 19.80
N LYS A 632 -34.18 -7.47 19.25
CA LYS A 632 -34.21 -8.90 19.59
C LYS A 632 -33.98 -9.12 21.09
N ASP A 633 -33.00 -8.45 21.68
CA ASP A 633 -32.71 -8.52 23.12
C ASP A 633 -33.90 -8.00 23.96
N SER A 634 -34.46 -6.85 23.59
CA SER A 634 -35.62 -6.28 24.29
C SER A 634 -36.84 -7.21 24.28
N VAL A 635 -37.08 -7.93 23.17
CA VAL A 635 -38.14 -8.94 23.08
C VAL A 635 -37.83 -10.13 23.99
N ALA A 636 -36.61 -10.65 23.95
CA ALA A 636 -36.20 -11.81 24.74
C ALA A 636 -36.31 -11.55 26.25
N ARG A 637 -36.06 -10.31 26.69
CA ARG A 637 -36.07 -9.89 28.09
C ARG A 637 -37.36 -9.21 28.54
N GLY A 638 -38.34 -9.00 27.64
CA GLY A 638 -39.63 -8.37 27.96
C GLY A 638 -39.57 -6.85 28.19
N LEU A 639 -38.53 -6.17 27.68
CA LEU A 639 -38.28 -4.74 27.84
C LEU A 639 -39.18 -3.90 26.90
N THR A 640 -40.45 -3.78 27.26
CA THR A 640 -41.49 -3.22 26.37
C THR A 640 -41.26 -1.74 26.02
N ARG A 641 -40.75 -0.93 26.96
CA ARG A 641 -40.52 0.51 26.72
C ARG A 641 -39.38 0.72 25.73
N GLU A 642 -38.30 0.01 25.94
CA GLU A 642 -37.08 0.00 25.14
C GLU A 642 -37.38 -0.53 23.74
N GLN A 643 -38.14 -1.64 23.65
CA GLN A 643 -38.60 -2.20 22.39
C GLN A 643 -39.36 -1.16 21.55
N ILE A 644 -40.32 -0.43 22.16
CA ILE A 644 -41.08 0.62 21.48
C ILE A 644 -40.15 1.73 20.99
N ARG A 645 -39.21 2.18 21.84
CA ARG A 645 -38.23 3.21 21.48
C ARG A 645 -37.37 2.78 20.29
N TYR A 646 -36.73 1.62 20.35
CA TYR A 646 -35.82 1.15 19.31
C TYR A 646 -36.52 0.93 17.97
N ILE A 647 -37.77 0.45 17.97
CA ILE A 647 -38.57 0.35 16.73
C ILE A 647 -38.84 1.73 16.15
N ALA A 648 -39.25 2.70 16.97
CA ALA A 648 -39.53 4.05 16.50
C ALA A 648 -38.28 4.74 15.93
N ASP A 649 -37.13 4.57 16.57
CA ASP A 649 -35.86 5.14 16.13
C ASP A 649 -35.35 4.48 14.84
N LEU A 650 -35.47 3.14 14.73
CA LEU A 650 -35.19 2.41 13.50
C LEU A 650 -36.06 2.88 12.33
N GLU A 651 -37.38 3.04 12.55
CA GLU A 651 -38.29 3.52 11.51
C GLU A 651 -37.98 4.97 11.11
N ARG A 652 -37.60 5.82 12.06
CA ARG A 652 -37.15 7.19 11.79
C ARG A 652 -35.90 7.19 10.93
N TYR A 653 -34.87 6.46 11.35
CA TYR A 653 -33.60 6.32 10.63
C TYR A 653 -33.81 5.84 9.19
N ALA A 654 -34.59 4.78 9.00
CA ALA A 654 -34.87 4.25 7.66
C ALA A 654 -35.66 5.23 6.77
N ASN A 655 -36.61 5.98 7.34
CA ASN A 655 -37.34 7.00 6.59
C ASN A 655 -36.46 8.20 6.25
N ASP A 656 -35.53 8.58 7.12
CA ASP A 656 -34.59 9.67 6.85
C ASP A 656 -33.60 9.28 5.74
N LEU A 657 -33.11 8.03 5.71
CA LEU A 657 -32.32 7.51 4.58
C LEU A 657 -33.08 7.60 3.25
N ILE A 658 -34.37 7.32 3.24
CA ILE A 658 -35.21 7.41 2.04
C ILE A 658 -35.37 8.89 1.62
N LYS A 659 -35.69 9.77 2.56
CA LYS A 659 -35.87 11.21 2.29
C LYS A 659 -34.58 11.87 1.79
N SER A 660 -33.43 11.41 2.27
CA SER A 660 -32.13 11.91 1.86
C SER A 660 -31.56 11.15 0.64
N GLU A 661 -32.35 10.31 -0.02
CA GLU A 661 -31.95 9.48 -1.18
C GLU A 661 -30.79 8.50 -0.93
N ARG A 662 -30.39 8.30 0.33
CA ARG A 662 -29.31 7.39 0.75
C ARG A 662 -29.75 5.94 0.86
N ALA A 663 -31.04 5.65 0.69
CA ALA A 663 -31.53 4.28 0.59
C ALA A 663 -30.90 3.51 -0.59
N ALA A 664 -30.43 4.21 -1.64
CA ALA A 664 -29.72 3.61 -2.77
C ALA A 664 -28.36 3.00 -2.37
N ASP A 665 -27.71 3.55 -1.34
CA ASP A 665 -26.42 3.06 -0.82
C ASP A 665 -26.54 1.66 -0.18
N TYR A 666 -27.77 1.25 0.18
CA TYR A 666 -28.04 -0.07 0.76
C TYR A 666 -29.31 -0.70 0.14
N PRO A 667 -29.19 -1.36 -1.03
CA PRO A 667 -30.32 -1.93 -1.78
C PRO A 667 -31.16 -2.96 -0.98
N LEU A 668 -30.61 -3.50 0.10
CA LEU A 668 -31.26 -4.47 0.97
C LEU A 668 -32.10 -3.83 2.10
N LEU A 669 -32.24 -2.50 2.13
CA LEU A 669 -32.92 -1.75 3.20
C LEU A 669 -34.31 -2.32 3.53
N ASN A 670 -35.18 -2.46 2.53
CA ASN A 670 -36.54 -2.97 2.72
C ASN A 670 -36.57 -4.37 3.31
N ARG A 671 -35.74 -5.27 2.76
CA ARG A 671 -35.63 -6.65 3.22
C ARG A 671 -35.17 -6.68 4.68
N ARG A 672 -34.18 -5.85 5.03
CA ARG A 672 -33.63 -5.79 6.38
C ARG A 672 -34.63 -5.21 7.39
N MET A 673 -35.33 -4.14 7.03
CA MET A 673 -36.42 -3.57 7.84
C MET A 673 -37.54 -4.58 8.10
N ALA A 674 -37.98 -5.29 7.06
CA ALA A 674 -39.01 -6.32 7.19
C ALA A 674 -38.57 -7.44 8.15
N GLN A 675 -37.31 -7.88 8.08
CA GLN A 675 -36.76 -8.88 8.99
C GLN A 675 -36.78 -8.39 10.44
N ILE A 676 -36.28 -7.18 10.72
CA ILE A 676 -36.19 -6.64 12.08
C ILE A 676 -37.59 -6.42 12.69
N LEU A 677 -38.54 -5.88 11.91
CA LEU A 677 -39.91 -5.67 12.37
C LEU A 677 -40.66 -6.99 12.61
N SER A 678 -40.35 -8.04 11.84
CA SER A 678 -40.88 -9.38 12.10
C SER A 678 -40.40 -9.93 13.44
N ILE A 679 -39.09 -9.78 13.75
CA ILE A 679 -38.51 -10.15 15.06
C ILE A 679 -39.21 -9.38 16.19
N ALA A 680 -39.58 -8.13 15.95
CA ALA A 680 -40.32 -7.29 16.90
C ALA A 680 -41.80 -7.67 17.08
N GLY A 681 -42.31 -8.68 16.38
CA GLY A 681 -43.74 -9.04 16.35
C GLY A 681 -44.62 -8.06 15.56
N LYS A 682 -44.04 -7.14 14.78
CA LYS A 682 -44.75 -6.13 13.97
C LYS A 682 -45.05 -6.63 12.55
N ASN A 683 -45.73 -7.78 12.44
CA ASN A 683 -45.97 -8.49 11.18
C ASN A 683 -46.68 -7.67 10.07
N ARG A 684 -47.51 -6.69 10.44
CA ARG A 684 -48.16 -5.79 9.47
C ARG A 684 -47.16 -4.79 8.88
N ALA A 685 -46.35 -4.16 9.73
CA ALA A 685 -45.31 -3.22 9.30
C ALA A 685 -44.22 -3.94 8.49
N ALA A 686 -43.82 -5.14 8.91
CA ALA A 686 -42.87 -5.98 8.19
C ALA A 686 -43.32 -6.27 6.75
N ARG A 687 -44.60 -6.64 6.54
CA ARG A 687 -45.17 -6.85 5.20
C ARG A 687 -45.19 -5.57 4.36
N ALA A 688 -45.51 -4.43 4.97
CA ALA A 688 -45.52 -3.14 4.28
C ALA A 688 -44.10 -2.78 3.76
N TRP A 689 -43.07 -2.98 4.57
CA TRP A 689 -41.68 -2.77 4.16
C TRP A 689 -41.23 -3.73 3.07
N ALA A 690 -41.62 -5.01 3.14
CA ALA A 690 -41.27 -6.01 2.13
C ALA A 690 -41.89 -5.72 0.75
N GLN A 691 -43.06 -5.07 0.72
CA GLN A 691 -43.78 -4.70 -0.51
C GLN A 691 -43.49 -3.27 -0.97
N ARG A 692 -42.68 -2.52 -0.23
CA ARG A 692 -42.35 -1.12 -0.54
C ARG A 692 -41.47 -1.10 -1.79
N ASN A 693 -41.84 -0.30 -2.79
CA ASN A 693 -40.98 -0.07 -3.95
C ASN A 693 -40.13 1.19 -3.68
N LEU A 694 -38.81 1.07 -3.70
CA LEU A 694 -37.88 2.20 -3.48
C LEU A 694 -37.43 2.86 -4.79
N ASN A 695 -37.72 2.24 -5.95
CA ASN A 695 -37.45 2.78 -7.28
C ASN A 695 -38.77 3.00 -8.04
N PRO A 696 -39.25 4.24 -8.21
CA PRO A 696 -40.42 4.51 -9.05
C PRO A 696 -40.10 4.53 -10.57
N ALA A 697 -38.87 4.18 -10.98
CA ALA A 697 -38.37 4.38 -12.35
C ALA A 697 -38.12 3.10 -13.18
N GLU A 698 -38.55 1.92 -12.73
CA GLU A 698 -38.70 0.76 -13.62
C GLU A 698 -40.12 0.18 -13.46
N PRO A 699 -40.86 -0.01 -14.56
CA PRO A 699 -42.23 -0.52 -14.53
C PRO A 699 -42.32 -1.99 -14.10
#